data_AF-A0A9D7YDD5-F1
#
_entry.id   AF-A0A9D7YDD5-F1
#
_cell.length_a   1.000
_cell.length_b   1.000
_cell.length_c   1.000
_cell.angle_alpha   90.00
_cell.angle_beta   90.00
_cell.angle_gamma   90.00
#
_symmetry.space_group_name_H-M   'P 1'
#
loop_
_entity.id
_entity.type
_entity.pdbx_description
1 polymer ?
#
loop_
_entity_poly.entity_id
_entity_poly.type
_entity_poly.pdbx_seq_one_letter_code
_entity_poly.pdbx_strand_id
1 'polypeptide(L)'
;MGKNVQKPSSGLVKEISRKLTLNYLDASLSPNENQKIDLANQYLREKVNNSQKFPLSRNIFILGAGASKNGFPSVFKNGDEAAKNIEDKLDLPILLQKNLTQTKYEETTSKLLLGRTEKNPTFETRLSVLSHFVPVSEIRTKISELFNQRTYPSVFYEILAHIFKNRFVDAVINFNFDESFDQAVLEEISTGELKKIVSDGDCVPYVDLVEEHNLKLPLYIKPHGTFSEKSSLRFTKEHYIDIPQDIERLITRVFIGYDKIINFRRIKLFDELNLICCGFEMESVEFNALIKKVAEEFKKRKKRKINIYFLQFDSDKKYFDQKKPMPIERLREEFKDFENEISISIIKNEKYIKSNGETFFNQFIRDLWESLVSNFEQKSKFKPKEIKRHEVFLDLIKEEIKNEVPEPIIINNVKKYPYFNGSLYIIDRLIYEILIVVCKNNGVIQLEESLKNTNRIGIYYQYLINKIEGKSNIDILNSILTCLGLKKREISFGRGMYVISQESLGSIYKYCKNSSENIKKEFQINLKEIKSNKVTIKDRVNKIFERIEKKGQSAYFEELPNSLNANIYPNFSNVNDHIFKNLAKSSIICTDLALFHLKKIGVENCNTIFMVSDKGAIIQDFKLEIESKVIKGYVVYSENHNVGQPKSINNFEFVPMPFYDHSRHMTLFANVNGDNIDFHSCIYFYKKGFSNNVNAIYLNKERNSSSLKNIYGTFLTYWMKAEYYKAFGSLPYIKDKNDIKQIYNINPNSVKTSKLSPLKESEINQFIKNLIIKKYINKKARN
;
A
#
# COMPACT_ATOMS: atom_id res chain seq x y z
N MET A 1 50.90 -3.80 -7.26
CA MET A 1 49.70 -3.04 -7.67
C MET A 1 48.48 -3.98 -7.66
N GLY A 2 47.78 -4.07 -6.53
CA GLY A 2 46.55 -4.84 -6.42
C GLY A 2 45.38 -4.04 -7.00
N LYS A 3 44.79 -4.52 -8.10
CA LYS A 3 43.54 -3.96 -8.63
C LYS A 3 42.41 -4.28 -7.65
N ASN A 4 41.89 -3.26 -6.97
CA ASN A 4 40.63 -3.31 -6.25
C ASN A 4 39.51 -3.68 -7.23
N VAL A 5 39.13 -4.95 -7.27
CA VAL A 5 37.93 -5.42 -7.96
C VAL A 5 36.72 -4.90 -7.19
N GLN A 6 36.15 -3.78 -7.62
CA GLN A 6 34.83 -3.36 -7.16
C GLN A 6 33.82 -4.47 -7.46
N LYS A 7 33.14 -4.94 -6.42
CA LYS A 7 32.23 -6.10 -6.47
C LYS A 7 31.04 -5.81 -7.42
N PRO A 8 30.88 -6.51 -8.56
CA PRO A 8 29.99 -6.10 -9.66
C PRO A 8 28.48 -6.13 -9.35
N SER A 9 27.97 -7.02 -8.48
CA SER A 9 26.51 -7.14 -8.28
C SER A 9 25.86 -5.97 -7.52
N SER A 10 26.60 -5.24 -6.69
CA SER A 10 26.05 -4.07 -5.97
C SER A 10 25.89 -2.84 -6.87
N GLY A 11 26.58 -2.81 -8.02
CA GLY A 11 26.45 -1.72 -8.99
C GLY A 11 25.10 -1.73 -9.68
N LEU A 12 24.67 -2.90 -10.18
CA LEU A 12 23.40 -3.05 -10.89
C LEU A 12 22.18 -2.81 -10.00
N VAL A 13 22.19 -3.30 -8.75
CA VAL A 13 21.11 -3.03 -7.79
C VAL A 13 20.98 -1.52 -7.53
N LYS A 14 22.10 -0.81 -7.36
CA LYS A 14 22.11 0.65 -7.21
C LYS A 14 21.66 1.39 -8.47
N GLU A 15 21.97 0.87 -9.64
CA GLU A 15 21.51 1.42 -10.91
C GLU A 15 19.99 1.29 -11.04
N ILE A 16 19.45 0.09 -10.80
CA ILE A 16 18.00 -0.17 -10.83
C ILE A 16 17.31 0.70 -9.78
N SER A 17 17.82 0.74 -8.54
CA SER A 17 17.22 1.56 -7.50
C SER A 17 17.19 3.04 -7.90
N ARG A 18 18.24 3.57 -8.52
CA ARG A 18 18.25 4.94 -9.01
C ARG A 18 17.15 5.18 -10.05
N LYS A 19 17.01 4.29 -11.04
CA LYS A 19 15.98 4.39 -12.10
C LYS A 19 14.57 4.34 -11.52
N LEU A 20 14.32 3.43 -10.58
CA LEU A 20 13.05 3.32 -9.89
C LEU A 20 12.76 4.55 -9.00
N THR A 21 13.76 5.09 -8.30
CA THR A 21 13.62 6.35 -7.52
C THR A 21 13.22 7.51 -8.41
N LEU A 22 13.83 7.64 -9.61
CA LEU A 22 13.45 8.66 -10.58
C LEU A 22 11.98 8.52 -11.00
N ASN A 23 11.53 7.29 -11.25
CA ASN A 23 10.14 7.00 -11.57
C ASN A 23 9.18 7.41 -10.45
N TYR A 24 9.52 7.08 -9.21
CA TYR A 24 8.74 7.46 -8.04
C TYR A 24 8.58 8.98 -7.93
N LEU A 25 9.69 9.72 -8.09
CA LEU A 25 9.67 11.17 -8.01
C LEU A 25 8.83 11.76 -9.14
N ASP A 26 8.99 11.27 -10.36
CA ASP A 26 8.23 11.73 -11.53
C ASP A 26 6.72 11.45 -11.38
N ALA A 27 6.35 10.25 -10.93
CA ALA A 27 4.95 9.85 -10.72
C ALA A 27 4.27 10.54 -9.52
N SER A 28 5.03 10.94 -8.50
CA SER A 28 4.49 11.57 -7.28
C SER A 28 4.24 13.07 -7.44
N LEU A 29 4.68 13.69 -8.53
CA LEU A 29 4.58 15.12 -8.78
C LEU A 29 3.42 15.41 -9.75
N SER A 30 2.39 16.15 -9.31
CA SER A 30 1.23 16.54 -10.14
C SER A 30 1.55 17.31 -11.46
N PRO A 31 0.59 17.44 -12.39
CA PRO A 31 0.56 18.30 -13.58
C PRO A 31 1.43 19.57 -13.68
N ASN A 32 1.31 20.40 -12.64
CA ASN A 32 1.11 21.84 -12.86
C ASN A 32 2.22 22.75 -12.32
N GLU A 33 3.46 22.29 -12.19
CA GLU A 33 4.55 23.19 -11.75
C GLU A 33 5.82 23.01 -12.59
N ASN A 34 6.19 24.06 -13.32
CA ASN A 34 7.55 24.24 -13.82
C ASN A 34 8.60 24.16 -12.68
N GLN A 35 8.18 24.33 -11.42
CA GLN A 35 9.00 24.12 -10.21
C GLN A 35 9.33 22.63 -9.94
N LYS A 36 8.62 21.65 -10.52
CA LYS A 36 8.83 20.20 -10.27
C LYS A 36 10.09 19.65 -10.88
N ILE A 37 10.30 19.99 -12.15
CA ILE A 37 11.49 19.58 -12.88
C ILE A 37 12.71 20.22 -12.21
N ASP A 38 12.61 21.46 -11.76
CA ASP A 38 13.71 22.11 -11.04
C ASP A 38 13.92 21.53 -9.64
N LEU A 39 12.88 21.21 -8.85
CA LEU A 39 13.08 20.60 -7.51
C LEU A 39 13.56 19.15 -7.57
N ALA A 40 13.01 18.33 -8.47
CA ALA A 40 13.44 16.96 -8.65
C ALA A 40 14.85 16.92 -9.24
N ASN A 41 15.14 17.74 -10.27
CA ASN A 41 16.49 17.87 -10.79
C ASN A 41 17.44 18.53 -9.79
N GLN A 42 17.00 19.45 -8.94
CA GLN A 42 17.84 20.03 -7.88
C GLN A 42 18.18 18.96 -6.84
N TYR A 43 17.18 18.23 -6.35
CA TYR A 43 17.36 17.10 -5.43
C TYR A 43 18.31 16.03 -6.00
N LEU A 44 18.20 15.75 -7.30
CA LEU A 44 19.07 14.80 -8.00
C LEU A 44 20.45 15.39 -8.33
N ARG A 45 20.56 16.67 -8.69
CA ARG A 45 21.82 17.38 -9.00
C ARG A 45 22.67 17.53 -7.74
N GLU A 46 22.06 17.85 -6.61
CA GLU A 46 22.72 17.98 -5.30
C GLU A 46 23.30 16.64 -4.83
N LYS A 47 22.66 15.50 -5.15
CA LYS A 47 23.19 14.17 -4.81
C LYS A 47 24.12 13.53 -5.85
N VAL A 48 23.99 13.86 -7.13
CA VAL A 48 24.69 13.16 -8.22
C VAL A 48 25.87 13.97 -8.80
N ASN A 49 26.10 15.21 -8.36
CA ASN A 49 27.22 16.06 -8.83
C ASN A 49 27.35 16.11 -10.37
N ASN A 50 26.23 16.04 -11.07
CA ASN A 50 26.23 16.07 -12.53
C ASN A 50 24.99 16.82 -13.05
N SER A 51 25.23 17.77 -13.94
CA SER A 51 24.22 18.58 -14.66
C SER A 51 23.45 17.78 -15.71
N GLN A 52 23.67 16.46 -15.80
CA GLN A 52 23.14 15.62 -16.86
C GLN A 52 21.63 15.38 -16.66
N LYS A 53 20.86 15.67 -17.70
CA LYS A 53 19.42 15.44 -17.74
C LYS A 53 19.16 13.92 -17.69
N PHE A 54 18.38 13.47 -16.71
CA PHE A 54 18.04 12.05 -16.60
C PHE A 54 17.05 11.65 -17.71
N PRO A 55 17.24 10.49 -18.35
CA PRO A 55 16.29 9.97 -19.33
C PRO A 55 14.97 9.64 -18.65
N LEU A 56 13.85 9.94 -19.31
CA LEU A 56 12.55 9.45 -18.86
C LEU A 56 12.53 7.93 -19.02
N SER A 57 11.99 7.20 -18.05
CA SER A 57 12.02 5.74 -18.07
C SER A 57 10.66 5.13 -17.80
N ARG A 58 10.40 3.95 -18.37
CA ARG A 58 9.31 3.05 -17.99
C ARG A 58 9.90 1.82 -17.31
N ASN A 59 9.47 1.51 -16.10
CA ASN A 59 10.02 0.45 -15.28
C ASN A 59 9.00 -0.67 -15.07
N ILE A 60 9.34 -1.88 -15.50
CA ILE A 60 8.41 -3.01 -15.55
C ILE A 60 9.07 -4.25 -14.94
N PHE A 61 8.38 -4.88 -13.99
CA PHE A 61 8.77 -6.21 -13.52
C PHE A 61 8.10 -7.29 -14.37
N ILE A 62 8.89 -8.29 -14.75
CA ILE A 62 8.45 -9.48 -15.47
C ILE A 62 8.60 -10.67 -14.54
N LEU A 63 7.49 -11.33 -14.20
CA LEU A 63 7.47 -12.44 -13.27
C LEU A 63 7.20 -13.76 -14.02
N GLY A 64 8.09 -14.72 -13.81
CA GLY A 64 7.94 -16.10 -14.30
C GLY A 64 7.81 -17.12 -13.17
N ALA A 65 7.58 -18.38 -13.55
CA ALA A 65 7.23 -19.44 -12.60
C ALA A 65 8.36 -19.70 -11.59
N GLY A 66 9.61 -19.41 -11.96
CA GLY A 66 10.76 -19.44 -11.08
C GLY A 66 10.65 -18.47 -9.91
N ALA A 67 9.92 -17.35 -10.02
CA ALA A 67 9.69 -16.42 -8.92
C ALA A 67 8.82 -17.06 -7.84
N SER A 68 7.74 -17.73 -8.26
CA SER A 68 6.88 -18.49 -7.38
C SER A 68 7.59 -19.69 -6.78
N LYS A 69 8.36 -20.45 -7.58
CA LYS A 69 9.17 -21.57 -7.10
C LYS A 69 10.23 -21.13 -6.09
N ASN A 70 10.87 -19.98 -6.31
CA ASN A 70 11.84 -19.42 -5.38
C ASN A 70 11.19 -18.99 -4.06
N GLY A 71 10.04 -18.31 -4.11
CA GLY A 71 9.31 -17.90 -2.90
C GLY A 71 8.71 -19.08 -2.12
N PHE A 72 8.29 -20.12 -2.84
CA PHE A 72 7.51 -21.25 -2.31
C PHE A 72 7.99 -22.60 -2.87
N PRO A 73 9.24 -23.01 -2.60
CA PRO A 73 9.84 -24.18 -3.24
C PRO A 73 9.13 -25.49 -2.92
N SER A 74 8.46 -25.55 -1.76
CA SER A 74 7.66 -26.70 -1.32
C SER A 74 6.23 -26.68 -1.85
N VAL A 75 5.69 -25.55 -2.25
CA VAL A 75 4.28 -25.41 -2.70
C VAL A 75 4.18 -25.56 -4.21
N PHE A 76 4.99 -24.79 -4.94
CA PHE A 76 4.93 -24.77 -6.39
C PHE A 76 5.88 -25.78 -7.01
N LYS A 77 5.37 -26.43 -8.05
CA LYS A 77 6.11 -27.38 -8.88
C LYS A 77 6.80 -26.62 -10.00
N ASN A 78 7.93 -27.13 -10.47
CA ASN A 78 8.47 -26.65 -11.75
C ASN A 78 7.54 -27.08 -12.91
N GLY A 79 7.78 -26.57 -14.12
CA GLY A 79 6.94 -26.89 -15.29
C GLY A 79 6.80 -28.40 -15.50
N ASP A 80 7.90 -29.15 -15.49
CA ASP A 80 7.87 -30.59 -15.73
C ASP A 80 7.09 -31.38 -14.66
N GLU A 81 7.28 -31.03 -13.40
CA GLU A 81 6.57 -31.61 -12.25
C GLU A 81 5.08 -31.28 -12.30
N ALA A 82 4.73 -30.06 -12.73
CA ALA A 82 3.34 -29.60 -12.85
C ALA A 82 2.62 -30.33 -13.99
N ALA A 83 3.22 -30.41 -15.17
CA ALA A 83 2.67 -31.15 -16.30
C ALA A 83 2.48 -32.63 -15.96
N LYS A 84 3.49 -33.26 -15.34
CA LYS A 84 3.38 -34.68 -14.92
C LYS A 84 2.23 -34.89 -13.94
N ASN A 85 2.06 -34.00 -12.96
CA ASN A 85 0.96 -34.12 -12.02
C ASN A 85 -0.42 -33.98 -12.69
N ILE A 86 -0.53 -33.14 -13.72
CA ILE A 86 -1.77 -33.00 -14.50
C ILE A 86 -2.02 -34.27 -15.31
N GLU A 87 -1.01 -34.80 -16.00
CA GLU A 87 -1.09 -36.06 -16.75
C GLU A 87 -1.52 -37.23 -15.86
N ASP A 88 -0.91 -37.37 -14.68
CA ASP A 88 -1.25 -38.40 -13.70
C ASP A 88 -2.72 -38.26 -13.23
N LYS A 89 -3.19 -37.03 -12.98
CA LYS A 89 -4.58 -36.75 -12.54
C LYS A 89 -5.64 -36.91 -13.62
N LEU A 90 -5.23 -36.97 -14.88
CA LEU A 90 -6.09 -37.23 -16.02
C LEU A 90 -6.05 -38.70 -16.43
N ASP A 91 -5.39 -39.55 -15.63
CA ASP A 91 -5.21 -40.97 -15.91
C ASP A 91 -4.60 -41.22 -17.31
N LEU A 92 -3.69 -40.33 -17.74
CA LEU A 92 -3.07 -40.41 -19.07
C LEU A 92 -2.48 -41.82 -19.35
N PRO A 93 -1.77 -42.49 -18.42
CA PRO A 93 -1.29 -43.85 -18.67
C PRO A 93 -2.39 -44.85 -19.05
N ILE A 94 -3.58 -44.74 -18.44
CA ILE A 94 -4.75 -45.59 -18.75
C ILE A 94 -5.32 -45.22 -20.13
N LEU A 95 -5.38 -43.93 -20.46
CA LEU A 95 -5.81 -43.46 -21.78
C LEU A 95 -4.88 -43.96 -22.89
N LEU A 96 -3.57 -44.03 -22.60
CA LEU A 96 -2.52 -44.42 -23.52
C LEU A 96 -2.36 -45.95 -23.70
N GLN A 97 -2.73 -46.77 -22.70
CA GLN A 97 -2.68 -48.25 -22.80
C GLN A 97 -3.54 -48.83 -23.95
N LYS A 98 -4.46 -48.03 -24.52
CA LYS A 98 -5.10 -48.35 -25.80
C LYS A 98 -4.08 -48.06 -26.91
N ASN A 99 -3.46 -49.09 -27.50
CA ASN A 99 -2.37 -48.97 -28.50
C ASN A 99 -2.57 -47.86 -29.56
N LEU A 100 -3.80 -47.64 -30.05
CA LEU A 100 -4.12 -46.57 -31.01
C LEU A 100 -3.89 -45.14 -30.46
N THR A 101 -4.02 -44.93 -29.15
CA THR A 101 -3.82 -43.64 -28.48
C THR A 101 -2.34 -43.35 -28.23
N GLN A 102 -1.53 -44.37 -27.90
CA GLN A 102 -0.08 -44.21 -27.65
C GLN A 102 0.65 -43.71 -28.91
N THR A 103 0.44 -44.37 -30.05
CA THR A 103 1.07 -43.96 -31.32
C THR A 103 0.66 -42.54 -31.69
N LYS A 104 -0.63 -42.20 -31.55
CA LYS A 104 -1.13 -40.85 -31.83
C LYS A 104 -0.53 -39.80 -30.88
N TYR A 105 -0.31 -40.14 -29.61
CA TYR A 105 0.32 -39.26 -28.63
C TYR A 105 1.78 -38.98 -28.99
N GLU A 106 2.53 -40.00 -29.35
CA GLU A 106 3.94 -39.89 -29.79
C GLU A 106 4.05 -39.10 -31.10
N GLU A 107 3.17 -39.35 -32.07
CA GLU A 107 3.11 -38.58 -33.32
C GLU A 107 2.78 -37.11 -33.07
N THR A 108 1.79 -36.82 -32.21
CA THR A 108 1.40 -35.43 -31.87
C THR A 108 2.52 -34.72 -31.14
N THR A 109 3.16 -35.39 -30.18
CA THR A 109 4.33 -34.86 -29.46
C THR A 109 5.47 -34.57 -30.44
N SER A 110 5.79 -35.52 -31.32
CA SER A 110 6.82 -35.36 -32.34
C SER A 110 6.49 -34.20 -33.27
N LYS A 111 5.25 -34.08 -33.76
CA LYS A 111 4.80 -32.97 -34.60
C LYS A 111 4.96 -31.61 -33.91
N LEU A 112 4.64 -31.52 -32.61
CA LEU A 112 4.79 -30.27 -31.86
C LEU A 112 6.25 -29.94 -31.52
N LEU A 113 7.14 -30.94 -31.50
CA LEU A 113 8.58 -30.79 -31.31
C LEU A 113 9.36 -30.60 -32.63
N LEU A 114 8.77 -30.90 -33.80
CA LEU A 114 9.40 -30.71 -35.11
C LEU A 114 9.91 -29.26 -35.24
N GLY A 115 11.21 -29.10 -35.47
CA GLY A 115 11.89 -27.81 -35.59
C GLY A 115 12.54 -27.28 -34.29
N ARG A 116 12.44 -28.00 -33.17
CA ARG A 116 13.13 -27.64 -31.91
C ARG A 116 14.34 -28.54 -31.66
N THR A 117 15.41 -27.96 -31.10
CA THR A 117 16.61 -28.69 -30.68
C THR A 117 16.43 -29.44 -29.35
N GLU A 118 15.26 -29.33 -28.72
CA GLU A 118 14.98 -29.90 -27.40
C GLU A 118 14.53 -31.35 -27.49
N LYS A 119 15.15 -32.22 -26.69
CA LYS A 119 14.77 -33.64 -26.60
C LYS A 119 13.56 -33.88 -25.71
N ASN A 120 13.24 -32.95 -24.80
CA ASN A 120 12.15 -33.09 -23.84
C ASN A 120 11.09 -32.00 -24.10
N PRO A 121 9.79 -32.35 -24.11
CA PRO A 121 8.73 -31.37 -24.30
C PRO A 121 8.57 -30.47 -23.06
N THR A 122 8.46 -29.16 -23.29
CA THR A 122 8.17 -28.17 -22.23
C THR A 122 6.80 -28.39 -21.60
N PHE A 123 6.53 -27.75 -20.45
CA PHE A 123 5.21 -27.77 -19.79
C PHE A 123 4.07 -27.46 -20.77
N GLU A 124 4.20 -26.39 -21.55
CA GLU A 124 3.19 -25.91 -22.50
C GLU A 124 3.02 -26.92 -23.65
N THR A 125 4.12 -27.50 -24.12
CA THR A 125 4.10 -28.51 -25.17
C THR A 125 3.33 -29.75 -24.69
N ARG A 126 3.58 -30.21 -23.46
CA ARG A 126 2.89 -31.36 -22.86
C ARG A 126 1.40 -31.10 -22.69
N LEU A 127 1.02 -29.94 -22.15
CA LEU A 127 -0.39 -29.59 -22.02
C LEU A 127 -1.09 -29.41 -23.38
N SER A 128 -0.36 -28.93 -24.39
CA SER A 128 -0.88 -28.86 -25.76
C SER A 128 -1.09 -30.23 -26.39
N VAL A 129 -0.23 -31.21 -26.09
CA VAL A 129 -0.46 -32.61 -26.50
C VAL A 129 -1.72 -33.12 -25.80
N LEU A 130 -1.83 -32.93 -24.48
CA LEU A 130 -3.01 -33.37 -23.70
C LEU A 130 -4.34 -32.83 -24.24
N SER A 131 -4.40 -31.59 -24.70
CA SER A 131 -5.64 -31.00 -25.22
C SER A 131 -6.16 -31.67 -26.50
N HIS A 132 -5.37 -32.52 -27.16
CA HIS A 132 -5.82 -33.35 -28.28
C HIS A 132 -6.56 -34.62 -27.84
N PHE A 133 -6.42 -35.01 -26.57
CA PHE A 133 -6.95 -36.25 -26.00
C PHE A 133 -7.99 -36.01 -24.90
N VAL A 134 -7.91 -34.85 -24.24
CA VAL A 134 -8.76 -34.48 -23.10
C VAL A 134 -9.39 -33.11 -23.34
N PRO A 135 -10.67 -32.90 -23.00
CA PRO A 135 -11.30 -31.57 -23.10
C PRO A 135 -10.50 -30.48 -22.38
N VAL A 136 -10.33 -29.32 -23.04
CA VAL A 136 -9.62 -28.15 -22.49
C VAL A 136 -10.18 -27.71 -21.13
N SER A 137 -11.50 -27.81 -20.92
CA SER A 137 -12.16 -27.49 -19.65
C SER A 137 -11.70 -28.36 -18.48
N GLU A 138 -11.38 -29.62 -18.74
CA GLU A 138 -10.89 -30.55 -17.75
C GLU A 138 -9.43 -30.24 -17.38
N ILE A 139 -8.58 -29.97 -18.37
CA ILE A 139 -7.20 -29.53 -18.15
C ILE A 139 -7.17 -28.22 -17.34
N ARG A 140 -8.02 -27.24 -17.68
CA ARG A 140 -8.20 -25.99 -16.89
C ARG A 140 -8.57 -26.28 -15.45
N THR A 141 -9.45 -27.26 -15.24
CA THR A 141 -9.85 -27.67 -13.90
C THR A 141 -8.68 -28.27 -13.13
N LYS A 142 -7.85 -29.12 -13.75
CA LYS A 142 -6.65 -29.68 -13.10
C LYS A 142 -5.57 -28.64 -12.82
N ILE A 143 -5.34 -27.68 -13.72
CA ILE A 143 -4.47 -26.51 -13.48
C ILE A 143 -5.00 -25.72 -12.30
N SER A 144 -6.29 -25.41 -12.30
CA SER A 144 -6.93 -24.67 -11.21
C SER A 144 -6.80 -25.42 -9.87
N GLU A 145 -7.05 -26.72 -9.82
CA GLU A 145 -6.84 -27.54 -8.61
C GLU A 145 -5.38 -27.54 -8.12
N LEU A 146 -4.42 -27.51 -9.04
CA LEU A 146 -2.99 -27.54 -8.71
C LEU A 146 -2.54 -26.20 -8.10
N PHE A 147 -2.95 -25.09 -8.72
CA PHE A 147 -2.49 -23.74 -8.36
C PHE A 147 -3.43 -22.96 -7.43
N ASN A 148 -4.67 -23.42 -7.22
CA ASN A 148 -5.63 -22.82 -6.28
C ASN A 148 -5.23 -23.11 -4.83
N GLN A 149 -4.16 -22.45 -4.38
CA GLN A 149 -3.63 -22.54 -3.05
C GLN A 149 -3.32 -21.14 -2.54
N ARG A 150 -3.76 -20.84 -1.31
CA ARG A 150 -3.24 -19.68 -0.61
C ARG A 150 -1.82 -19.98 -0.17
N THR A 151 -0.90 -19.07 -0.45
CA THR A 151 0.48 -19.19 0.01
C THR A 151 0.67 -18.41 1.28
N TYR A 152 1.72 -18.76 2.04
CA TYR A 152 2.23 -17.85 3.05
C TYR A 152 2.77 -16.57 2.36
N PRO A 153 3.01 -15.49 3.10
CA PRO A 153 3.52 -14.26 2.51
C PRO A 153 5.00 -14.46 2.13
N SER A 154 5.36 -14.03 0.93
CA SER A 154 6.75 -14.06 0.46
C SER A 154 7.37 -12.68 0.63
N VAL A 155 8.61 -12.63 1.15
CA VAL A 155 9.39 -11.37 1.25
C VAL A 155 9.46 -10.69 -0.12
N PHE A 156 9.77 -11.46 -1.17
CA PHE A 156 9.84 -10.97 -2.55
C PHE A 156 8.53 -10.32 -2.99
N TYR A 157 7.40 -11.02 -2.87
CA TYR A 157 6.11 -10.52 -3.36
C TYR A 157 5.53 -9.39 -2.51
N GLU A 158 5.69 -9.44 -1.18
CA GLU A 158 5.23 -8.37 -0.28
C GLU A 158 5.97 -7.05 -0.55
N ILE A 159 7.30 -7.09 -0.67
CA ILE A 159 8.09 -5.88 -0.94
C ILE A 159 7.86 -5.41 -2.39
N LEU A 160 7.76 -6.32 -3.37
CA LEU A 160 7.45 -5.92 -4.74
C LEU A 160 6.07 -5.25 -4.85
N ALA A 161 5.05 -5.78 -4.17
CA ALA A 161 3.72 -5.14 -4.13
C ALA A 161 3.80 -3.76 -3.47
N HIS A 162 4.64 -3.60 -2.44
CA HIS A 162 4.90 -2.30 -1.81
C HIS A 162 5.59 -1.30 -2.75
N ILE A 163 6.64 -1.73 -3.45
CA ILE A 163 7.35 -0.93 -4.46
C ILE A 163 6.36 -0.52 -5.57
N PHE A 164 5.50 -1.44 -6.00
CA PHE A 164 4.52 -1.22 -7.06
C PHE A 164 3.42 -0.23 -6.66
N LYS A 165 2.88 -0.36 -5.44
CA LYS A 165 1.94 0.60 -4.85
C LYS A 165 2.44 2.02 -4.86
N ASN A 166 3.71 2.20 -4.50
CA ASN A 166 4.34 3.51 -4.41
C ASN A 166 4.77 4.07 -5.77
N ARG A 167 4.47 3.41 -6.91
CA ARG A 167 4.80 3.91 -8.26
C ARG A 167 6.31 3.97 -8.58
N PHE A 168 7.14 3.25 -7.83
CA PHE A 168 8.53 2.97 -8.27
C PHE A 168 8.53 2.16 -9.57
N VAL A 169 7.53 1.28 -9.71
CA VAL A 169 7.31 0.42 -10.88
C VAL A 169 6.00 0.82 -11.53
N ASP A 170 6.00 0.91 -12.85
CA ASP A 170 4.84 1.33 -13.63
C ASP A 170 3.87 0.18 -13.87
N ALA A 171 4.42 -0.99 -14.21
CA ALA A 171 3.67 -2.18 -14.53
C ALA A 171 4.36 -3.45 -14.02
N VAL A 172 3.55 -4.46 -13.73
CA VAL A 172 4.02 -5.83 -13.50
C VAL A 172 3.33 -6.74 -14.51
N ILE A 173 4.12 -7.50 -15.26
CA ILE A 173 3.62 -8.53 -16.17
C ILE A 173 3.96 -9.88 -15.55
N ASN A 174 2.93 -10.61 -15.15
CA ASN A 174 3.07 -11.88 -14.47
C ASN A 174 2.55 -13.01 -15.35
N PHE A 175 3.47 -13.85 -15.82
CA PHE A 175 3.16 -15.00 -16.67
C PHE A 175 2.71 -16.23 -15.87
N ASN A 176 2.63 -16.13 -14.54
CA ASN A 176 2.30 -17.25 -13.67
C ASN A 176 0.78 -17.46 -13.55
N PHE A 177 0.36 -18.73 -13.58
CA PHE A 177 -1.02 -19.11 -13.29
C PHE A 177 -1.38 -18.94 -11.82
N ASP A 178 -0.42 -19.13 -10.92
CA ASP A 178 -0.63 -18.96 -9.49
C ASP A 178 -0.99 -17.51 -9.13
N GLU A 179 -1.54 -17.35 -7.93
CA GLU A 179 -2.02 -16.07 -7.41
C GLU A 179 -1.22 -15.62 -6.20
N SER A 180 0.03 -16.06 -6.04
CA SER A 180 0.84 -15.64 -4.90
C SER A 180 1.19 -14.16 -4.94
N PHE A 181 1.53 -13.63 -6.12
CA PHE A 181 1.70 -12.19 -6.27
C PHE A 181 0.36 -11.44 -6.28
N ASP A 182 -0.70 -12.01 -6.86
CA ASP A 182 -2.07 -11.45 -6.78
C ASP A 182 -2.51 -11.24 -5.33
N GLN A 183 -2.21 -12.20 -4.44
CA GLN A 183 -2.50 -12.10 -3.00
C GLN A 183 -1.76 -10.91 -2.38
N ALA A 184 -0.44 -10.79 -2.62
CA ALA A 184 0.35 -9.67 -2.10
C ALA A 184 -0.13 -8.31 -2.64
N VAL A 185 -0.48 -8.25 -3.93
CA VAL A 185 -1.01 -7.05 -4.58
C VAL A 185 -2.36 -6.66 -3.99
N LEU A 186 -3.30 -7.60 -3.86
CA LEU A 186 -4.62 -7.34 -3.29
C LEU A 186 -4.53 -6.86 -1.83
N GLU A 187 -3.57 -7.39 -1.07
CA GLU A 187 -3.36 -6.98 0.31
C GLU A 187 -2.69 -5.60 0.41
N GLU A 188 -1.79 -5.24 -0.50
CA GLU A 188 -1.04 -4.00 -0.42
C GLU A 188 -1.72 -2.83 -1.17
N ILE A 189 -2.35 -3.09 -2.30
CA ILE A 189 -2.97 -2.12 -3.21
C ILE A 189 -4.48 -2.36 -3.25
N SER A 190 -5.27 -1.32 -2.95
CA SER A 190 -6.73 -1.46 -3.00
C SER A 190 -7.24 -1.58 -4.43
N THR A 191 -8.42 -2.20 -4.63
CA THR A 191 -8.98 -2.51 -5.95
C THR A 191 -9.26 -1.31 -6.86
N GLY A 192 -9.25 -0.08 -6.32
CA GLY A 192 -9.38 1.17 -7.09
C GLY A 192 -8.06 1.86 -7.42
N GLU A 193 -6.92 1.37 -6.89
CA GLU A 193 -5.60 1.97 -7.05
C GLU A 193 -4.72 1.19 -8.04
N LEU A 194 -5.29 0.23 -8.76
CA LEU A 194 -4.60 -0.65 -9.71
C LEU A 194 -5.51 -0.93 -10.90
N LYS A 195 -4.94 -0.93 -12.11
CA LYS A 195 -5.61 -1.52 -13.28
C LYS A 195 -5.11 -2.95 -13.46
N LYS A 196 -5.99 -3.94 -13.24
CA LYS A 196 -5.72 -5.36 -13.50
C LYS A 196 -6.20 -5.74 -14.90
N ILE A 197 -5.40 -6.52 -15.63
CA ILE A 197 -5.69 -7.07 -16.96
C ILE A 197 -5.43 -8.58 -16.91
N VAL A 198 -6.48 -9.39 -16.98
CA VAL A 198 -6.40 -10.87 -16.95
C VAL A 198 -6.96 -11.48 -18.24
N SER A 199 -7.85 -10.75 -18.91
CA SER A 199 -8.52 -11.15 -20.14
C SER A 199 -8.54 -10.01 -21.16
N ASP A 200 -8.92 -10.33 -22.41
CA ASP A 200 -9.09 -9.32 -23.47
C ASP A 200 -10.18 -8.29 -23.12
N GLY A 201 -11.22 -8.73 -22.39
CA GLY A 201 -12.29 -7.84 -21.92
C GLY A 201 -11.82 -6.78 -20.92
N ASP A 202 -10.66 -6.98 -20.27
CA ASP A 202 -10.09 -6.00 -19.34
C ASP A 202 -9.29 -4.91 -20.05
N CYS A 203 -8.86 -5.17 -21.30
CA CYS A 203 -8.04 -4.26 -22.08
C CYS A 203 -8.81 -2.99 -22.41
N VAL A 204 -8.17 -1.86 -22.14
CA VAL A 204 -8.70 -0.54 -22.45
C VAL A 204 -7.74 0.18 -23.42
N PRO A 205 -8.22 1.17 -24.18
CA PRO A 205 -7.35 2.00 -24.99
C PRO A 205 -6.19 2.58 -24.16
N TYR A 206 -4.97 2.53 -24.69
CA TYR A 206 -3.77 3.03 -23.99
C TYR A 206 -3.89 4.49 -23.56
N VAL A 207 -4.58 5.33 -24.34
CA VAL A 207 -4.87 6.73 -24.01
C VAL A 207 -5.62 6.88 -22.67
N ASP A 208 -6.46 5.92 -22.33
CA ASP A 208 -7.23 5.98 -21.09
C ASP A 208 -6.35 5.64 -19.88
N LEU A 209 -5.23 4.95 -20.11
CA LEU A 209 -4.26 4.55 -19.10
C LEU A 209 -3.16 5.58 -18.84
N VAL A 210 -2.99 6.57 -19.71
CA VAL A 210 -1.90 7.55 -19.59
C VAL A 210 -2.38 8.97 -19.35
N GLU A 211 -1.60 9.69 -18.55
CA GLU A 211 -1.67 11.13 -18.40
C GLU A 211 -0.26 11.67 -18.65
N GLU A 212 -0.13 12.50 -19.69
CA GLU A 212 1.17 12.89 -20.25
C GLU A 212 2.01 11.64 -20.62
N HIS A 213 3.22 11.49 -20.08
CA HIS A 213 4.08 10.34 -20.31
C HIS A 213 3.92 9.23 -19.25
N ASN A 214 3.09 9.41 -18.23
CA ASN A 214 2.95 8.47 -17.11
C ASN A 214 1.67 7.65 -17.19
N LEU A 215 1.71 6.43 -16.64
CA LEU A 215 0.48 5.68 -16.41
C LEU A 215 -0.29 6.37 -15.26
N LYS A 216 -1.61 6.49 -15.39
CA LYS A 216 -2.49 7.04 -14.34
C LYS A 216 -2.49 6.16 -13.08
N LEU A 217 -2.48 4.85 -13.29
CA LEU A 217 -2.46 3.83 -12.25
C LEU A 217 -1.38 2.79 -12.56
N PRO A 218 -0.88 2.08 -11.54
CA PRO A 218 -0.10 0.86 -11.75
C PRO A 218 -0.89 -0.14 -12.59
N LEU A 219 -0.20 -0.85 -13.48
CA LEU A 219 -0.80 -1.80 -14.41
C LEU A 219 -0.33 -3.22 -14.10
N TYR A 220 -1.23 -4.09 -13.70
CA TYR A 220 -0.94 -5.51 -13.44
C TYR A 220 -1.53 -6.37 -14.54
N ILE A 221 -0.68 -7.03 -15.32
CA ILE A 221 -1.08 -7.80 -16.50
C ILE A 221 -0.74 -9.28 -16.28
N LYS A 222 -1.70 -10.18 -16.52
CA LYS A 222 -1.49 -11.62 -16.54
C LYS A 222 -1.82 -12.18 -17.94
N PRO A 223 -0.83 -12.25 -18.86
CA PRO A 223 -1.08 -12.66 -20.24
C PRO A 223 -1.69 -14.06 -20.36
N HIS A 224 -1.32 -14.97 -19.45
CA HIS A 224 -1.82 -16.35 -19.42
C HIS A 224 -3.12 -16.53 -18.61
N GLY A 225 -3.70 -15.44 -18.14
CA GLY A 225 -4.85 -15.46 -17.25
C GLY A 225 -4.50 -15.85 -15.82
N THR A 226 -5.50 -16.29 -15.07
CA THR A 226 -5.36 -16.65 -13.66
C THR A 226 -6.25 -17.85 -13.30
N PHE A 227 -5.87 -18.63 -12.30
CA PHE A 227 -6.64 -19.85 -11.98
C PHE A 227 -8.04 -19.57 -11.43
N SER A 228 -8.28 -18.42 -10.78
CA SER A 228 -9.61 -18.05 -10.26
C SER A 228 -10.60 -17.72 -11.38
N GLU A 229 -10.10 -17.30 -12.54
CA GLU A 229 -10.89 -17.05 -13.75
C GLU A 229 -10.56 -18.11 -14.80
N LYS A 230 -11.05 -19.34 -14.61
CA LYS A 230 -10.69 -20.50 -15.46
C LYS A 230 -10.81 -20.26 -16.97
N SER A 231 -11.76 -19.44 -17.41
CA SER A 231 -11.95 -19.07 -18.82
C SER A 231 -10.79 -18.24 -19.39
N SER A 232 -10.09 -17.49 -18.53
CA SER A 232 -8.90 -16.70 -18.90
C SER A 232 -7.64 -17.56 -19.05
N LEU A 233 -7.61 -18.79 -18.51
CA LEU A 233 -6.42 -19.65 -18.52
C LEU A 233 -6.02 -20.04 -19.95
N ARG A 234 -4.80 -19.67 -20.31
CA ARG A 234 -4.14 -19.93 -21.59
C ARG A 234 -2.92 -20.79 -21.34
N PHE A 235 -3.02 -22.07 -21.72
CA PHE A 235 -2.03 -23.08 -21.34
C PHE A 235 -1.61 -24.03 -22.48
N THR A 236 -2.21 -23.92 -23.68
CA THR A 236 -1.87 -24.77 -24.85
C THR A 236 -0.92 -24.02 -25.77
N LYS A 237 -0.17 -24.73 -26.61
CA LYS A 237 0.78 -24.09 -27.55
C LYS A 237 0.07 -23.10 -28.48
N GLU A 238 -1.14 -23.41 -28.95
CA GLU A 238 -1.99 -22.48 -29.73
C GLU A 238 -2.40 -21.23 -28.93
N HIS A 239 -2.50 -21.34 -27.60
CA HIS A 239 -2.71 -20.20 -26.71
C HIS A 239 -1.41 -19.44 -26.32
N TYR A 240 -0.23 -20.01 -26.60
CA TYR A 240 1.10 -19.50 -26.20
C TYR A 240 1.94 -19.03 -27.40
N ILE A 241 1.56 -19.38 -28.62
CA ILE A 241 2.18 -18.82 -29.84
C ILE A 241 1.74 -17.35 -29.98
N ASP A 242 0.51 -17.03 -29.60
CA ASP A 242 -0.03 -15.68 -29.64
C ASP A 242 -0.51 -15.24 -28.26
N ILE A 243 0.17 -14.23 -27.71
CA ILE A 243 -0.43 -13.38 -26.67
C ILE A 243 -1.73 -12.84 -27.27
N PRO A 244 -2.82 -12.78 -26.49
CA PRO A 244 -4.11 -12.37 -27.01
C PRO A 244 -3.99 -10.98 -27.63
N GLN A 245 -4.48 -10.79 -28.85
CA GLN A 245 -4.11 -9.62 -29.66
C GLN A 245 -4.30 -8.28 -28.94
N ASP A 246 -5.37 -8.16 -28.13
CA ASP A 246 -5.62 -6.95 -27.34
C ASP A 246 -4.65 -6.77 -26.18
N ILE A 247 -4.30 -7.86 -25.47
CA ILE A 247 -3.26 -7.86 -24.44
C ILE A 247 -1.89 -7.58 -25.06
N GLU A 248 -1.51 -8.24 -26.16
CA GLU A 248 -0.24 -8.04 -26.86
C GLU A 248 -0.10 -6.59 -27.30
N ARG A 249 -1.16 -6.05 -27.94
CA ARG A 249 -1.23 -4.66 -28.36
C ARG A 249 -1.13 -3.70 -27.18
N LEU A 250 -1.76 -4.03 -26.05
CA LEU A 250 -1.67 -3.23 -24.84
C LEU A 250 -0.24 -3.24 -24.29
N ILE A 251 0.39 -4.40 -24.10
CA ILE A 251 1.77 -4.51 -23.60
C ILE A 251 2.73 -3.79 -24.55
N THR A 252 2.59 -4.01 -25.86
CA THR A 252 3.39 -3.31 -26.88
C THR A 252 3.28 -1.79 -26.71
N ARG A 253 2.08 -1.25 -26.50
CA ARG A 253 1.87 0.19 -26.29
C ARG A 253 2.45 0.68 -24.98
N VAL A 254 2.38 -0.12 -23.92
CA VAL A 254 3.02 0.17 -22.63
C VAL A 254 4.54 0.22 -22.77
N PHE A 255 5.13 -0.72 -23.52
CA PHE A 255 6.58 -0.83 -23.77
C PHE A 255 7.10 0.26 -24.71
N ILE A 256 6.29 0.70 -25.68
CA ILE A 256 6.70 1.75 -26.62
C ILE A 256 6.51 3.15 -26.04
N GLY A 257 5.47 3.32 -25.20
CA GLY A 257 4.86 4.61 -24.94
C GLY A 257 4.21 5.12 -26.23
N TYR A 258 2.91 4.95 -26.40
CA TYR A 258 2.30 5.14 -27.72
C TYR A 258 2.26 6.61 -28.18
N ASP A 259 2.78 6.85 -29.40
CA ASP A 259 2.74 8.12 -30.12
C ASP A 259 1.59 8.06 -31.15
N LYS A 260 0.42 8.59 -30.79
CA LYS A 260 -0.48 9.18 -31.79
C LYS A 260 -0.81 10.56 -31.31
N ILE A 261 -0.95 11.47 -32.27
CA ILE A 261 -1.56 12.78 -32.05
C ILE A 261 -2.99 12.52 -31.58
N ILE A 262 -3.21 12.57 -30.28
CA ILE A 262 -4.54 12.54 -29.70
C ILE A 262 -4.87 14.01 -29.44
N ASN A 263 -5.84 14.54 -30.18
CA ASN A 263 -6.30 15.93 -30.07
C ASN A 263 -5.16 16.97 -30.23
N PHE A 264 -4.32 16.85 -31.27
CA PHE A 264 -3.22 17.77 -31.56
C PHE A 264 -2.10 17.86 -30.49
N ARG A 265 -2.14 17.01 -29.45
CA ARG A 265 -1.08 16.93 -28.44
C ARG A 265 -0.14 15.77 -28.76
N ARG A 266 1.15 16.09 -28.97
CA ARG A 266 2.22 15.09 -28.96
C ARG A 266 2.43 14.66 -27.50
N ILE A 267 2.12 13.41 -27.21
CA ILE A 267 2.47 12.81 -25.92
C ILE A 267 3.97 12.55 -25.97
N LYS A 268 4.73 13.20 -25.08
CA LYS A 268 6.16 12.95 -24.96
C LYS A 268 6.35 11.52 -24.45
N LEU A 269 7.30 10.79 -25.03
CA LEU A 269 7.56 9.40 -24.71
C LEU A 269 8.77 9.29 -23.77
N PHE A 270 8.89 8.15 -23.10
CA PHE A 270 10.08 7.81 -22.33
C PHE A 270 11.24 7.39 -23.24
N ASP A 271 12.46 7.62 -22.77
CA ASP A 271 13.71 7.34 -23.48
C ASP A 271 14.19 5.90 -23.21
N GLU A 272 13.91 5.36 -22.03
CA GLU A 272 14.37 4.03 -21.59
C GLU A 272 13.21 3.12 -21.15
N LEU A 273 13.21 1.88 -21.64
CA LEU A 273 12.39 0.78 -21.12
C LEU A 273 13.25 -0.11 -20.23
N ASN A 274 12.92 -0.23 -18.95
CA ASN A 274 13.66 -1.08 -18.01
C ASN A 274 12.80 -2.30 -17.65
N LEU A 275 13.22 -3.49 -18.09
CA LEU A 275 12.58 -4.78 -17.83
C LEU A 275 13.37 -5.52 -16.75
N ILE A 276 12.77 -5.79 -15.60
CA ILE A 276 13.39 -6.52 -14.49
C ILE A 276 12.77 -7.92 -14.45
N CYS A 277 13.49 -8.90 -14.99
CA CYS A 277 13.00 -10.26 -15.20
C CYS A 277 13.37 -11.16 -14.01
N CYS A 278 12.35 -11.64 -13.30
CA CYS A 278 12.49 -12.45 -12.10
C CYS A 278 11.89 -13.85 -12.33
N GLY A 279 12.73 -14.89 -12.24
CA GLY A 279 12.26 -16.28 -12.33
C GLY A 279 11.63 -16.65 -13.67
N PHE A 280 12.03 -15.95 -14.71
CA PHE A 280 11.60 -16.15 -16.08
C PHE A 280 12.85 -16.47 -16.89
N GLU A 281 12.93 -17.65 -17.50
CA GLU A 281 14.15 -18.11 -18.19
C GLU A 281 14.37 -17.44 -19.56
N MET A 282 13.44 -16.55 -19.96
CA MET A 282 13.42 -15.89 -21.28
C MET A 282 13.45 -16.89 -22.45
N GLU A 283 13.01 -18.12 -22.22
CA GLU A 283 12.75 -19.13 -23.26
C GLU A 283 11.35 -18.96 -23.89
N SER A 284 10.57 -18.00 -23.39
CA SER A 284 9.25 -17.67 -23.92
C SER A 284 9.39 -17.00 -25.28
N VAL A 285 9.02 -17.76 -26.31
CA VAL A 285 9.02 -17.32 -27.72
C VAL A 285 8.16 -16.06 -27.90
N GLU A 286 6.97 -16.01 -27.30
CA GLU A 286 6.05 -14.88 -27.38
C GLU A 286 6.63 -13.60 -26.76
N PHE A 287 7.31 -13.71 -25.61
CA PHE A 287 7.85 -12.55 -24.92
C PHE A 287 9.07 -12.00 -25.67
N ASN A 288 9.91 -12.89 -26.20
CA ASN A 288 11.06 -12.47 -27.02
C ASN A 288 10.60 -11.84 -28.34
N ALA A 289 9.56 -12.39 -28.99
CA ALA A 289 8.95 -11.80 -30.18
C ALA A 289 8.41 -10.38 -29.90
N LEU A 290 7.75 -10.21 -28.75
CA LEU A 290 7.27 -8.91 -28.30
C LEU A 290 8.42 -7.90 -28.09
N ILE A 291 9.53 -8.33 -27.47
CA ILE A 291 10.72 -7.48 -27.30
C ILE A 291 11.30 -7.08 -28.65
N LYS A 292 11.42 -8.01 -29.61
CA LYS A 292 11.91 -7.70 -30.97
C LYS A 292 11.05 -6.64 -31.64
N LYS A 293 9.73 -6.80 -31.60
CA LYS A 293 8.77 -5.82 -32.13
C LYS A 293 8.94 -4.44 -31.52
N VAL A 294 9.18 -4.35 -30.22
CA VAL A 294 9.44 -3.07 -29.53
C VAL A 294 10.81 -2.50 -29.91
N ALA A 295 11.83 -3.35 -30.04
CA ALA A 295 13.17 -2.95 -30.44
C ALA A 295 13.19 -2.40 -31.88
N GLU A 296 12.44 -2.98 -32.80
CA GLU A 296 12.24 -2.45 -34.16
C GLU A 296 11.64 -1.04 -34.13
N GLU A 297 10.64 -0.80 -33.29
CA GLU A 297 10.05 0.52 -33.10
C GLU A 297 11.03 1.52 -32.46
N PHE A 298 11.92 1.05 -31.58
CA PHE A 298 12.97 1.87 -30.97
C PHE A 298 14.08 2.20 -31.97
N LYS A 299 14.46 1.25 -32.83
CA LYS A 299 15.42 1.44 -33.92
C LYS A 299 15.00 2.54 -34.89
N LYS A 300 13.70 2.62 -35.20
CA LYS A 300 13.11 3.71 -36.00
C LYS A 300 13.21 5.08 -35.31
N ARG A 301 13.32 5.10 -33.98
CA ARG A 301 13.27 6.31 -33.14
C ARG A 301 14.60 6.48 -32.41
N LYS A 302 15.57 7.10 -33.11
CA LYS A 302 16.93 7.37 -32.60
C LYS A 302 16.92 7.80 -31.11
N LYS A 303 17.84 7.22 -30.31
CA LYS A 303 18.12 7.50 -28.88
C LYS A 303 17.25 6.79 -27.83
N ARG A 304 16.55 5.70 -28.16
CA ARG A 304 15.84 4.89 -27.16
C ARG A 304 16.57 3.61 -26.83
N LYS A 305 16.40 3.12 -25.60
CA LYS A 305 17.03 1.89 -25.12
C LYS A 305 16.06 1.01 -24.33
N ILE A 306 16.20 -0.29 -24.51
CA ILE A 306 15.61 -1.35 -23.71
C ILE A 306 16.72 -1.91 -22.83
N ASN A 307 16.56 -1.86 -21.52
CA ASN A 307 17.48 -2.44 -20.55
C ASN A 307 16.80 -3.65 -19.92
N ILE A 308 17.37 -4.83 -20.11
CA ILE A 308 16.88 -6.09 -19.56
C ILE A 308 17.79 -6.48 -18.40
N TYR A 309 17.26 -6.43 -17.18
CA TYR A 309 17.92 -6.87 -15.96
C TYR A 309 17.42 -8.28 -15.63
N PHE A 310 18.24 -9.29 -15.93
CA PHE A 310 17.90 -10.69 -15.75
C PHE A 310 18.42 -11.22 -14.42
N LEU A 311 17.53 -11.65 -13.53
CA LEU A 311 17.91 -12.25 -12.25
C LEU A 311 18.09 -13.75 -12.43
N GLN A 312 19.34 -14.18 -12.56
CA GLN A 312 19.68 -15.58 -12.78
C GLN A 312 19.63 -16.37 -11.47
N PHE A 313 18.72 -17.33 -11.39
CA PHE A 313 18.57 -18.22 -10.24
C PHE A 313 19.28 -19.56 -10.46
N ASP A 314 20.39 -19.78 -9.74
CA ASP A 314 21.26 -20.97 -9.85
C ASP A 314 20.70 -22.25 -9.16
N SER A 315 19.39 -22.50 -9.17
CA SER A 315 18.87 -23.72 -8.50
C SER A 315 19.35 -25.02 -9.13
N ASP A 316 19.77 -25.00 -10.39
CA ASP A 316 20.21 -26.19 -11.09
C ASP A 316 21.72 -26.18 -11.31
N LYS A 317 22.46 -26.64 -10.30
CA LYS A 317 23.86 -27.08 -10.48
C LYS A 317 24.05 -27.98 -11.71
N LYS A 318 23.00 -28.72 -12.11
CA LYS A 318 22.96 -29.56 -13.32
C LYS A 318 23.19 -28.81 -14.63
N TYR A 319 22.91 -27.51 -14.71
CA TYR A 319 23.17 -26.72 -15.92
C TYR A 319 24.65 -26.39 -16.13
N PHE A 320 25.45 -26.36 -15.06
CA PHE A 320 26.90 -26.11 -15.18
C PHE A 320 27.68 -27.33 -15.68
N ASP A 321 27.17 -28.54 -15.44
CA ASP A 321 27.81 -29.78 -15.89
C ASP A 321 27.51 -30.13 -17.36
N GLN A 322 26.47 -29.53 -17.95
CA GLN A 322 26.13 -29.73 -19.36
C GLN A 322 26.71 -28.57 -20.19
N LYS A 323 27.50 -28.86 -21.24
CA LYS A 323 28.08 -27.89 -22.20
C LYS A 323 27.05 -27.07 -23.01
N LYS A 324 25.84 -26.81 -22.48
CA LYS A 324 24.86 -25.94 -23.12
C LYS A 324 25.31 -24.49 -22.94
N PRO A 325 25.22 -23.63 -23.97
CA PRO A 325 25.45 -22.20 -23.81
C PRO A 325 24.55 -21.65 -22.71
N MET A 326 25.04 -20.74 -21.88
CA MET A 326 24.22 -20.14 -20.84
C MET A 326 23.03 -19.43 -21.51
N PRO A 327 21.89 -19.33 -20.80
CA PRO A 327 20.70 -18.63 -21.31
C PRO A 327 21.01 -17.23 -21.88
N ILE A 328 22.03 -16.53 -21.36
CA ILE A 328 22.40 -15.22 -21.88
C ILE A 328 23.03 -15.24 -23.27
N GLU A 329 23.90 -16.20 -23.61
CA GLU A 329 24.50 -16.20 -24.94
C GLU A 329 23.43 -16.45 -26.00
N ARG A 330 22.43 -17.28 -25.68
CA ARG A 330 21.25 -17.47 -26.52
C ARG A 330 20.45 -16.18 -26.68
N LEU A 331 20.19 -15.46 -25.60
CA LEU A 331 19.47 -14.18 -25.67
C LEU A 331 20.25 -13.13 -26.47
N ARG A 332 21.56 -13.04 -26.27
CA ARG A 332 22.42 -12.12 -27.04
C ARG A 332 22.39 -12.44 -28.52
N GLU A 333 22.50 -13.72 -28.88
CA GLU A 333 22.39 -14.14 -30.27
C GLU A 333 20.99 -13.86 -30.83
N GLU A 334 19.94 -14.11 -30.04
CA GLU A 334 18.56 -13.84 -30.41
C GLU A 334 18.25 -12.36 -30.68
N PHE A 335 18.96 -11.46 -29.98
CA PHE A 335 18.78 -10.00 -30.08
C PHE A 335 19.95 -9.28 -30.78
N LYS A 336 20.82 -10.02 -31.49
CA LYS A 336 22.03 -9.50 -32.13
C LYS A 336 21.77 -8.33 -33.10
N ASP A 337 20.63 -8.36 -33.80
CA ASP A 337 20.24 -7.31 -34.73
C ASP A 337 19.81 -5.98 -34.05
N PHE A 338 19.75 -5.98 -32.72
CA PHE A 338 19.28 -4.89 -31.85
C PHE A 338 20.28 -4.54 -30.74
N GLU A 339 21.57 -4.85 -30.88
CA GLU A 339 22.60 -4.57 -29.85
C GLU A 339 22.70 -3.08 -29.45
N ASN A 340 22.29 -2.16 -30.33
CA ASN A 340 22.27 -0.72 -30.03
C ASN A 340 21.04 -0.30 -29.21
N GLU A 341 19.92 -1.01 -29.40
CA GLU A 341 18.64 -0.73 -28.76
C GLU A 341 18.48 -1.53 -27.47
N ILE A 342 19.03 -2.74 -27.36
CA ILE A 342 18.86 -3.65 -26.24
C ILE A 342 20.17 -3.81 -25.47
N SER A 343 20.14 -3.50 -24.18
CA SER A 343 21.19 -3.86 -23.22
C SER A 343 20.71 -4.99 -22.31
N ILE A 344 21.53 -6.03 -22.13
CA ILE A 344 21.21 -7.18 -21.27
C ILE A 344 22.23 -7.26 -20.13
N SER A 345 21.75 -7.15 -18.89
CA SER A 345 22.54 -7.20 -17.66
C SER A 345 22.09 -8.37 -16.79
N ILE A 346 23.03 -9.19 -16.31
CA ILE A 346 22.73 -10.30 -15.39
C ILE A 346 23.01 -9.89 -13.95
N ILE A 347 22.06 -10.21 -13.08
CA ILE A 347 22.23 -10.18 -11.62
C ILE A 347 22.37 -11.62 -11.15
N LYS A 348 23.59 -12.01 -10.80
CA LYS A 348 23.92 -13.37 -10.35
C LYS A 348 23.77 -13.56 -8.85
N ASN A 349 23.50 -14.81 -8.48
CA ASN A 349 23.30 -15.28 -7.11
C ASN A 349 24.59 -15.38 -6.26
N GLU A 350 25.78 -15.19 -6.85
CA GLU A 350 27.09 -15.51 -6.23
C GLU A 350 27.33 -14.88 -4.84
N LYS A 351 26.63 -13.79 -4.49
CA LYS A 351 26.70 -13.15 -3.15
C LYS A 351 25.64 -13.63 -2.14
N TYR A 352 24.59 -14.29 -2.57
CA TYR A 352 23.37 -14.49 -1.76
C TYR A 352 23.21 -15.90 -1.20
N ILE A 353 24.12 -16.81 -1.52
CA ILE A 353 24.03 -18.24 -1.17
C ILE A 353 24.45 -18.54 0.29
N LYS A 354 24.98 -17.60 1.09
CA LYS A 354 25.89 -17.99 2.19
C LYS A 354 25.65 -17.56 3.65
N SER A 355 24.53 -16.97 4.08
CA SER A 355 24.43 -16.65 5.54
C SER A 355 23.15 -17.05 6.27
N ASN A 356 21.94 -16.85 5.73
CA ASN A 356 20.74 -16.85 6.59
C ASN A 356 19.58 -17.75 6.14
N GLY A 357 19.76 -18.60 5.13
CA GLY A 357 18.68 -19.43 4.59
C GLY A 357 17.58 -18.65 3.84
N GLU A 358 17.81 -17.36 3.54
CA GLU A 358 16.93 -16.59 2.66
C GLU A 358 17.18 -16.95 1.20
N THR A 359 16.13 -16.87 0.38
CA THR A 359 16.22 -17.16 -1.05
C THR A 359 16.80 -15.97 -1.81
N PHE A 360 17.38 -16.24 -2.98
CA PHE A 360 18.00 -15.22 -3.83
C PHE A 360 17.09 -14.01 -4.10
N PHE A 361 15.82 -14.22 -4.47
CA PHE A 361 14.92 -13.11 -4.77
C PHE A 361 14.51 -12.33 -3.51
N ASN A 362 14.39 -13.00 -2.36
CA ASN A 362 14.12 -12.32 -1.09
C ASN A 362 15.25 -11.34 -0.75
N GLN A 363 16.50 -11.77 -0.88
CA GLN A 363 17.64 -10.90 -0.60
C GLN A 363 17.81 -9.80 -1.65
N PHE A 364 17.62 -10.12 -2.94
CA PHE A 364 17.64 -9.11 -4.01
C PHE A 364 16.63 -7.98 -3.73
N ILE A 365 15.38 -8.33 -3.39
CA ILE A 365 14.35 -7.30 -3.19
C ILE A 365 14.61 -6.45 -1.94
N ARG A 366 15.25 -7.02 -0.91
CA ARG A 366 15.68 -6.30 0.29
C ARG A 366 16.79 -5.32 -0.05
N ASP A 367 17.84 -5.78 -0.72
CA ASP A 367 18.94 -4.94 -1.18
C ASP A 367 18.45 -3.82 -2.09
N LEU A 368 17.50 -4.13 -2.98
CA LEU A 368 16.88 -3.15 -3.86
C LEU A 368 16.12 -2.12 -3.03
N TRP A 369 15.32 -2.54 -2.06
CA TRP A 369 14.57 -1.66 -1.17
C TRP A 369 15.48 -0.77 -0.31
N GLU A 370 16.52 -1.34 0.32
CA GLU A 370 17.50 -0.59 1.09
C GLU A 370 18.20 0.45 0.23
N SER A 371 18.61 0.06 -0.99
CA SER A 371 19.21 0.99 -1.95
C SER A 371 18.23 2.09 -2.37
N LEU A 372 16.97 1.76 -2.63
CA LEU A 372 15.90 2.73 -2.93
C LEU A 372 15.76 3.75 -1.81
N VAL A 373 15.61 3.30 -0.57
CA VAL A 373 15.44 4.18 0.60
C VAL A 373 16.70 5.04 0.82
N SER A 374 17.89 4.51 0.56
CA SER A 374 19.16 5.25 0.69
C SER A 374 19.28 6.43 -0.29
N ASN A 375 18.55 6.40 -1.41
CA ASN A 375 18.49 7.52 -2.33
C ASN A 375 17.75 8.73 -1.71
N PHE A 376 16.92 8.50 -0.69
CA PHE A 376 16.21 9.55 0.04
C PHE A 376 17.01 10.07 1.24
N GLU A 377 17.06 11.39 1.43
CA GLU A 377 17.54 11.93 2.70
C GLU A 377 16.62 11.50 3.85
N GLN A 378 17.18 11.30 5.05
CA GLN A 378 16.41 10.81 6.20
C GLN A 378 15.19 11.68 6.54
N LYS A 379 15.25 12.99 6.26
CA LYS A 379 14.18 13.96 6.49
C LYS A 379 13.44 14.39 5.21
N SER A 380 13.69 13.73 4.08
CA SER A 380 13.00 14.07 2.84
C SER A 380 11.52 13.75 2.95
N LYS A 381 10.67 14.73 2.61
CA LYS A 381 9.22 14.54 2.47
C LYS A 381 8.83 13.53 1.39
N PHE A 382 9.77 13.20 0.50
CA PHE A 382 9.59 12.22 -0.58
C PHE A 382 10.08 10.82 -0.20
N LYS A 383 10.55 10.59 1.04
CA LYS A 383 10.96 9.26 1.48
C LYS A 383 9.73 8.32 1.39
N PRO A 384 9.85 7.17 0.70
CA PRO A 384 8.74 6.25 0.60
C PRO A 384 8.41 5.63 1.96
N LYS A 385 7.20 5.06 2.07
CA LYS A 385 6.76 4.35 3.28
C LYS A 385 7.71 3.18 3.57
N GLU A 386 7.95 2.92 4.85
CA GLU A 386 8.83 1.82 5.25
C GLU A 386 8.14 0.45 5.11
N ILE A 387 8.91 -0.59 4.81
CA ILE A 387 8.42 -1.97 4.67
C ILE A 387 8.34 -2.73 6.00
N LYS A 388 8.66 -2.11 7.13
CA LYS A 388 8.79 -2.79 8.43
C LYS A 388 7.55 -3.61 8.82
N ARG A 389 6.35 -3.19 8.36
CA ARG A 389 5.10 -3.99 8.47
C ARG A 389 5.21 -5.37 7.84
N HIS A 390 5.74 -5.43 6.63
CA HIS A 390 5.93 -6.70 5.94
C HIS A 390 6.97 -7.53 6.67
N GLU A 391 8.07 -6.93 7.12
CA GLU A 391 9.14 -7.62 7.85
C GLU A 391 8.65 -8.29 9.14
N VAL A 392 7.97 -7.54 10.00
CA VAL A 392 7.43 -8.09 11.25
C VAL A 392 6.45 -9.21 11.00
N PHE A 393 5.57 -9.02 10.02
CA PHE A 393 4.62 -10.06 9.70
C PHE A 393 5.28 -11.34 9.17
N LEU A 394 6.28 -11.19 8.29
CA LEU A 394 7.06 -12.30 7.76
C LEU A 394 7.80 -13.04 8.88
N ASP A 395 8.36 -12.33 9.84
CA ASP A 395 9.05 -12.94 10.97
C ASP A 395 8.09 -13.67 11.92
N LEU A 396 6.91 -13.10 12.18
CA LEU A 396 5.87 -13.73 13.02
C LEU A 396 5.34 -15.03 12.39
N ILE A 397 5.17 -15.06 11.07
CA ILE A 397 4.72 -16.26 10.35
C ILE A 397 5.82 -17.30 10.17
N LYS A 398 7.08 -16.89 9.90
CA LYS A 398 8.20 -17.83 9.71
C LYS A 398 8.33 -18.78 10.91
N GLU A 399 8.12 -18.30 12.13
CA GLU A 399 8.12 -19.13 13.34
C GLU A 399 6.91 -20.06 13.43
N GLU A 400 5.73 -19.61 12.99
CA GLU A 400 4.56 -20.48 12.95
C GLU A 400 4.78 -21.65 12.00
N ILE A 401 5.38 -21.38 10.82
CA ILE A 401 5.78 -22.42 9.86
C ILE A 401 6.75 -23.42 10.50
N LYS A 402 7.73 -22.93 11.28
CA LYS A 402 8.75 -23.80 11.90
C LYS A 402 8.22 -24.63 13.08
N ASN A 403 7.32 -24.07 13.88
CA ASN A 403 6.96 -24.64 15.19
C ASN A 403 5.57 -25.30 15.23
N GLU A 404 4.62 -24.87 14.41
CA GLU A 404 3.19 -25.21 14.58
C GLU A 404 2.49 -25.64 13.29
N VAL A 405 3.00 -25.30 12.11
CA VAL A 405 2.41 -25.80 10.87
C VAL A 405 2.79 -27.28 10.74
N PRO A 406 1.81 -28.21 10.70
CA PRO A 406 2.10 -29.61 10.42
C PRO A 406 2.99 -29.72 9.19
N GLU A 407 3.94 -30.65 9.20
CA GLU A 407 4.68 -31.04 7.98
C GLU A 407 3.69 -31.07 6.82
N PRO A 408 4.01 -30.44 5.67
CA PRO A 408 3.07 -30.29 4.59
C PRO A 408 2.46 -31.63 4.24
N ILE A 409 1.14 -31.73 4.34
CA ILE A 409 0.44 -32.96 4.03
C ILE A 409 0.55 -33.15 2.53
N ILE A 410 1.09 -34.30 2.12
CA ILE A 410 1.16 -34.67 0.71
C ILE A 410 -0.22 -35.17 0.32
N ILE A 411 -1.00 -34.32 -0.34
CA ILE A 411 -2.28 -34.71 -0.95
C ILE A 411 -2.05 -34.76 -2.46
N ASN A 412 -2.14 -35.95 -3.06
CA ASN A 412 -1.95 -36.17 -4.50
C ASN A 412 -0.58 -35.68 -5.01
N ASN A 413 0.50 -36.02 -4.29
CA ASN A 413 1.87 -35.57 -4.57
C ASN A 413 2.06 -34.04 -4.55
N VAL A 414 1.15 -33.30 -3.91
CA VAL A 414 1.28 -31.85 -3.71
C VAL A 414 1.36 -31.61 -2.20
N LYS A 415 2.48 -31.00 -1.77
CA LYS A 415 2.65 -30.53 -0.41
C LYS A 415 1.69 -29.37 -0.17
N LYS A 416 0.61 -29.64 0.56
CA LYS A 416 -0.33 -28.62 0.99
C LYS A 416 -0.03 -28.25 2.43
N TYR A 417 -0.15 -26.96 2.72
CA TYR A 417 -0.09 -26.45 4.09
C TYR A 417 -1.53 -26.14 4.53
N PRO A 418 -2.19 -27.05 5.28
CA PRO A 418 -3.59 -26.89 5.64
C PRO A 418 -3.85 -25.60 6.42
N TYR A 419 -2.83 -25.15 7.17
CA TYR A 419 -2.87 -23.92 7.94
C TYR A 419 -3.22 -22.70 7.07
N PHE A 420 -2.48 -22.45 5.97
CA PHE A 420 -2.68 -21.27 5.13
C PHE A 420 -4.01 -21.24 4.38
N ASN A 421 -4.61 -22.41 4.16
CA ASN A 421 -5.94 -22.54 3.55
C ASN A 421 -7.09 -22.59 4.57
N GLY A 422 -6.75 -22.62 5.87
CA GLY A 422 -7.67 -22.78 6.99
C GLY A 422 -8.12 -21.46 7.60
N SER A 423 -9.22 -21.52 8.36
CA SER A 423 -9.77 -20.38 9.10
C SER A 423 -8.81 -19.83 10.16
N LEU A 424 -7.96 -20.68 10.75
CA LEU A 424 -6.99 -20.26 11.78
C LEU A 424 -5.98 -19.24 11.26
N TYR A 425 -5.41 -19.46 10.07
CA TYR A 425 -4.51 -18.50 9.46
C TYR A 425 -5.19 -17.15 9.21
N ILE A 426 -6.43 -17.18 8.71
CA ILE A 426 -7.21 -15.97 8.45
C ILE A 426 -7.49 -15.21 9.77
N ILE A 427 -7.82 -15.93 10.85
CA ILE A 427 -8.04 -15.34 12.18
C ILE A 427 -6.75 -14.70 12.70
N ASP A 428 -5.63 -15.41 12.67
CA ASP A 428 -4.35 -14.87 13.13
C ASP A 428 -3.96 -13.63 12.37
N ARG A 429 -4.12 -13.69 11.05
CA ARG A 429 -3.83 -12.58 10.17
C ARG A 429 -4.74 -11.38 10.43
N LEU A 430 -6.02 -11.61 10.68
CA LEU A 430 -6.95 -10.57 11.11
C LEU A 430 -6.53 -9.94 12.46
N ILE A 431 -6.10 -10.76 13.43
CA ILE A 431 -5.59 -10.28 14.72
C ILE A 431 -4.35 -9.41 14.53
N TYR A 432 -3.36 -9.86 13.75
CA TYR A 432 -2.15 -9.09 13.46
C TYR A 432 -2.47 -7.74 12.80
N GLU A 433 -3.37 -7.72 11.82
CA GLU A 433 -3.73 -6.48 11.14
C GLU A 433 -4.51 -5.51 12.05
N ILE A 434 -5.38 -6.01 12.94
CA ILE A 434 -6.01 -5.20 13.98
C ILE A 434 -4.95 -4.62 14.92
N LEU A 435 -4.03 -5.44 15.43
CA LEU A 435 -2.94 -5.00 16.30
C LEU A 435 -2.08 -3.92 15.64
N ILE A 436 -1.69 -4.10 14.37
CA ILE A 436 -0.93 -3.10 13.62
C ILE A 436 -1.70 -1.79 13.52
N VAL A 437 -3.00 -1.82 13.19
CA VAL A 437 -3.83 -0.61 13.09
C VAL A 437 -4.00 0.07 14.46
N VAL A 438 -4.25 -0.71 15.51
CA VAL A 438 -4.39 -0.21 16.88
C VAL A 438 -3.09 0.44 17.34
N CYS A 439 -1.94 -0.22 17.17
CA CYS A 439 -0.64 0.35 17.53
C CYS A 439 -0.29 1.59 16.70
N LYS A 440 -0.54 1.57 15.38
CA LYS A 440 -0.38 2.75 14.53
C LYS A 440 -1.23 3.93 15.00
N ASN A 441 -2.46 3.67 15.45
CA ASN A 441 -3.41 4.69 15.88
C ASN A 441 -3.45 4.87 17.41
N ASN A 442 -2.36 4.56 18.12
CA ASN A 442 -2.24 4.74 19.58
C ASN A 442 -3.42 4.16 20.38
N GLY A 443 -3.79 2.92 20.10
CA GLY A 443 -4.82 2.20 20.85
C GLY A 443 -6.23 2.31 20.29
N VAL A 444 -6.41 2.85 19.08
CA VAL A 444 -7.74 3.13 18.53
C VAL A 444 -7.95 2.46 17.18
N ILE A 445 -9.14 1.93 16.95
CA ILE A 445 -9.56 1.42 15.66
C ILE A 445 -10.99 1.87 15.35
N GLN A 446 -11.20 2.37 14.13
CA GLN A 446 -12.53 2.65 13.60
C GLN A 446 -12.98 1.46 12.75
N LEU A 447 -13.75 0.56 13.35
CA LEU A 447 -14.03 -0.75 12.78
C LEU A 447 -14.76 -0.67 11.44
N GLU A 448 -15.77 0.22 11.30
CA GLU A 448 -16.51 0.41 10.05
C GLU A 448 -15.59 0.77 8.87
N GLU A 449 -14.57 1.62 9.10
CA GLU A 449 -13.62 1.99 8.05
C GLU A 449 -12.63 0.86 7.77
N SER A 450 -12.15 0.20 8.83
CA SER A 450 -11.24 -0.94 8.73
C SER A 450 -11.85 -2.15 8.05
N LEU A 451 -13.17 -2.33 8.11
CA LEU A 451 -13.89 -3.44 7.50
C LEU A 451 -14.24 -3.22 6.02
N LYS A 452 -13.97 -2.04 5.45
CA LYS A 452 -14.13 -1.84 4.00
C LYS A 452 -13.22 -2.80 3.24
N ASN A 453 -13.70 -3.33 2.11
CA ASN A 453 -12.96 -4.26 1.26
C ASN A 453 -11.69 -3.66 0.60
N THR A 454 -11.43 -2.37 0.81
CA THR A 454 -10.20 -1.69 0.43
C THR A 454 -9.12 -1.74 1.51
N ASN A 455 -9.42 -2.23 2.72
CA ASN A 455 -8.49 -2.37 3.84
C ASN A 455 -8.21 -3.86 4.10
N ARG A 456 -6.98 -4.20 4.49
CA ARG A 456 -6.57 -5.57 4.83
C ARG A 456 -7.47 -6.22 5.87
N ILE A 457 -7.88 -5.48 6.91
CA ILE A 457 -8.80 -6.00 7.94
C ILE A 457 -10.12 -6.45 7.29
N GLY A 458 -10.71 -5.63 6.42
CA GLY A 458 -11.90 -5.98 5.65
C GLY A 458 -11.70 -7.18 4.72
N ILE A 459 -10.57 -7.23 4.01
CA ILE A 459 -10.22 -8.37 3.13
C ILE A 459 -10.17 -9.68 3.92
N TYR A 460 -9.45 -9.71 5.04
CA TYR A 460 -9.35 -10.91 5.87
C TYR A 460 -10.66 -11.26 6.58
N TYR A 461 -11.44 -10.26 6.98
CA TYR A 461 -12.77 -10.47 7.51
C TYR A 461 -13.71 -11.10 6.46
N GLN A 462 -13.65 -10.65 5.20
CA GLN A 462 -14.43 -11.26 4.12
C GLN A 462 -13.98 -12.70 3.83
N TYR A 463 -12.68 -12.97 3.85
CA TYR A 463 -12.19 -14.36 3.73
C TYR A 463 -12.66 -15.23 4.88
N LEU A 464 -12.73 -14.69 6.10
CA LEU A 464 -13.26 -15.40 7.25
C LEU A 464 -14.74 -15.72 7.07
N ILE A 465 -15.54 -14.74 6.63
CA ILE A 465 -16.96 -14.89 6.33
C ILE A 465 -17.18 -16.02 5.32
N ASN A 466 -16.42 -16.02 4.23
CA ASN A 466 -16.56 -17.02 3.16
C ASN A 466 -16.10 -18.43 3.58
N LYS A 467 -15.35 -18.56 4.68
CA LYS A 467 -14.77 -19.84 5.14
C LYS A 467 -15.54 -20.47 6.31
N ILE A 468 -16.23 -19.68 7.12
CA ILE A 468 -16.97 -20.16 8.30
C ILE A 468 -18.46 -20.11 7.99
N GLU A 469 -19.00 -21.22 7.51
CA GLU A 469 -20.45 -21.40 7.40
C GLU A 469 -21.06 -21.58 8.81
N GLY A 470 -22.14 -20.85 9.13
CA GLY A 470 -23.01 -21.18 10.27
C GLY A 470 -22.77 -20.51 11.63
N LYS A 471 -21.86 -19.52 11.75
CA LYS A 471 -21.83 -18.60 12.91
C LYS A 471 -22.01 -17.16 12.44
N SER A 472 -22.58 -16.30 13.29
CA SER A 472 -22.56 -14.86 13.01
C SER A 472 -21.09 -14.41 13.02
N ASN A 473 -20.54 -14.08 11.85
CA ASN A 473 -19.14 -13.68 11.69
C ASN A 473 -18.80 -12.43 12.53
N ILE A 474 -19.82 -11.67 12.90
CA ILE A 474 -19.75 -10.54 13.82
C ILE A 474 -19.30 -11.00 15.23
N ASP A 475 -19.69 -12.19 15.69
CA ASP A 475 -19.32 -12.70 17.02
C ASP A 475 -17.83 -13.03 17.12
N ILE A 476 -17.23 -13.57 16.05
CA ILE A 476 -15.79 -13.86 16.01
C ILE A 476 -15.01 -12.55 16.07
N LEU A 477 -15.39 -11.57 15.26
CA LEU A 477 -14.74 -10.26 15.27
C LEU A 477 -14.89 -9.55 16.63
N ASN A 478 -16.09 -9.55 17.21
CA ASN A 478 -16.33 -8.99 18.55
C ASN A 478 -15.53 -9.73 19.63
N SER A 479 -15.37 -11.04 19.49
CA SER A 479 -14.53 -11.84 20.39
C SER A 479 -13.06 -11.48 20.27
N ILE A 480 -12.54 -11.29 19.04
CA ILE A 480 -11.18 -10.82 18.80
C ILE A 480 -10.98 -9.44 19.45
N LEU A 481 -11.87 -8.48 19.19
CA LEU A 481 -11.77 -7.13 19.75
C LEU A 481 -11.80 -7.15 21.28
N THR A 482 -12.72 -7.92 21.87
CA THR A 482 -12.82 -8.11 23.32
C THR A 482 -11.55 -8.74 23.90
N CYS A 483 -10.99 -9.76 23.25
CA CYS A 483 -9.75 -10.41 23.68
C CYS A 483 -8.54 -9.47 23.59
N LEU A 484 -8.54 -8.54 22.64
CA LEU A 484 -7.54 -7.48 22.52
C LEU A 484 -7.75 -6.33 23.52
N GLY A 485 -8.78 -6.40 24.37
CA GLY A 485 -9.10 -5.34 25.34
C GLY A 485 -9.74 -4.09 24.71
N LEU A 486 -10.16 -4.16 23.45
CA LEU A 486 -10.79 -3.07 22.73
C LEU A 486 -12.25 -2.93 23.15
N LYS A 487 -12.58 -1.79 23.78
CA LYS A 487 -13.94 -1.48 24.20
C LYS A 487 -14.58 -0.53 23.19
N LYS A 488 -15.80 -0.85 22.77
CA LYS A 488 -16.61 0.04 21.93
C LYS A 488 -16.88 1.32 22.72
N ARG A 489 -16.57 2.49 22.14
CA ARG A 489 -17.00 3.76 22.72
C ARG A 489 -18.40 4.08 22.23
N GLU A 490 -19.35 4.14 23.16
CA GLU A 490 -20.73 4.53 22.87
C GLU A 490 -20.88 6.03 22.55
N ILE A 491 -19.88 6.85 22.92
CA ILE A 491 -20.01 8.32 23.03
C ILE A 491 -19.27 9.09 21.91
N SER A 492 -18.62 8.41 20.96
CA SER A 492 -17.82 9.12 19.94
C SER A 492 -18.59 9.47 18.66
N PHE A 493 -18.31 10.64 18.09
CA PHE A 493 -18.79 11.06 16.75
C PHE A 493 -18.42 10.07 15.63
N GLY A 494 -17.42 9.20 15.85
CA GLY A 494 -17.21 8.02 15.02
C GLY A 494 -18.06 6.85 15.51
N ARG A 495 -19.13 6.51 14.80
CA ARG A 495 -19.78 5.20 14.95
C ARG A 495 -18.74 4.08 14.70
N GLY A 496 -18.81 3.02 15.49
CA GLY A 496 -17.92 1.87 15.37
C GLY A 496 -16.47 2.11 15.82
N MET A 497 -16.20 3.10 16.68
CA MET A 497 -14.87 3.25 17.28
C MET A 497 -14.68 2.35 18.49
N TYR A 498 -13.52 1.69 18.52
CA TYR A 498 -13.06 0.86 19.62
C TYR A 498 -11.73 1.40 20.13
N VAL A 499 -11.60 1.45 21.45
CA VAL A 499 -10.44 2.02 22.14
C VAL A 499 -9.95 1.02 23.17
N ILE A 500 -8.65 0.84 23.24
CA ILE A 500 -7.98 0.15 24.34
C ILE A 500 -7.52 1.19 25.37
N SER A 501 -7.65 0.91 26.67
CA SER A 501 -7.22 1.88 27.71
C SER A 501 -5.71 2.16 27.59
N GLN A 502 -5.24 3.34 28.01
CA GLN A 502 -3.80 3.64 27.98
C GLN A 502 -2.99 2.70 28.87
N GLU A 503 -3.55 2.23 29.98
CA GLU A 503 -2.95 1.16 30.79
C GLU A 503 -2.86 -0.15 30.03
N SER A 504 -3.91 -0.54 29.29
CA SER A 504 -3.87 -1.76 28.48
C SER A 504 -3.03 -1.59 27.21
N LEU A 505 -2.92 -0.40 26.63
CA LEU A 505 -2.00 -0.08 25.53
C LEU A 505 -0.56 -0.07 26.02
N GLY A 506 -0.32 0.56 27.18
CA GLY A 506 0.91 0.51 27.93
C GLY A 506 1.24 -0.91 28.34
N SER A 507 0.26 -1.76 28.68
CA SER A 507 0.43 -3.18 28.87
C SER A 507 0.66 -3.91 27.57
N ILE A 508 0.10 -3.54 26.41
CA ILE A 508 0.52 -4.10 25.12
C ILE A 508 1.98 -3.74 24.85
N TYR A 509 2.36 -2.47 24.95
CA TYR A 509 3.74 -2.02 24.77
C TYR A 509 4.68 -2.63 25.81
N LYS A 510 4.27 -2.76 27.08
CA LYS A 510 5.04 -3.32 28.21
C LYS A 510 5.06 -4.85 28.20
N TYR A 511 4.01 -5.52 27.76
CA TYR A 511 3.96 -6.95 27.48
C TYR A 511 4.92 -7.26 26.33
N CYS A 512 4.95 -6.38 25.33
CA CYS A 512 5.95 -6.43 24.28
C CYS A 512 7.37 -6.16 24.90
N LYS A 513 7.54 -5.19 25.80
CA LYS A 513 8.86 -4.72 26.29
C LYS A 513 9.48 -5.55 27.43
N ASN A 514 8.69 -6.13 28.32
CA ASN A 514 9.14 -6.76 29.56
C ASN A 514 8.46 -8.12 29.73
N SER A 515 9.26 -9.18 29.60
CA SER A 515 8.92 -10.50 30.10
C SER A 515 8.79 -10.45 31.62
N SER A 516 7.57 -10.40 32.16
CA SER A 516 7.39 -10.71 33.58
C SER A 516 6.06 -11.39 33.88
N GLU A 517 6.16 -12.41 34.74
CA GLU A 517 5.10 -13.31 35.18
C GLU A 517 3.86 -12.63 35.79
N ASN A 518 3.93 -11.33 36.10
CA ASN A 518 2.83 -10.61 36.75
C ASN A 518 1.71 -10.17 35.79
N ILE A 519 1.97 -10.04 34.48
CA ILE A 519 0.92 -9.63 33.51
C ILE A 519 0.04 -10.82 33.08
N LYS A 520 0.55 -12.06 33.18
CA LYS A 520 -0.26 -13.28 33.01
C LYS A 520 -1.43 -13.33 34.00
N LYS A 521 -1.28 -12.77 35.21
CA LYS A 521 -2.33 -12.75 36.24
C LYS A 521 -3.48 -11.79 35.91
N GLU A 522 -3.21 -10.65 35.28
CA GLU A 522 -4.24 -9.64 34.99
C GLU A 522 -5.15 -10.05 33.82
N PHE A 523 -4.60 -10.74 32.82
CA PHE A 523 -5.38 -11.34 31.72
C PHE A 523 -6.14 -12.62 32.14
N GLN A 524 -5.66 -13.32 33.18
CA GLN A 524 -6.32 -14.49 33.79
C GLN A 524 -7.57 -14.16 34.61
N ILE A 525 -7.79 -12.90 35.00
CA ILE A 525 -8.95 -12.55 35.83
C ILE A 525 -10.26 -12.46 35.01
N ASN A 526 -10.20 -12.39 33.67
CA ASN A 526 -11.37 -12.49 32.78
C ASN A 526 -11.49 -13.88 32.09
N LEU A 527 -11.16 -14.98 32.79
CA LEU A 527 -10.94 -16.30 32.17
C LEU A 527 -11.74 -17.49 32.72
N LYS A 528 -12.83 -17.28 33.47
CA LYS A 528 -13.66 -18.40 33.94
C LYS A 528 -14.91 -18.56 33.09
N GLU A 529 -14.73 -19.13 31.90
CA GLU A 529 -15.66 -20.07 31.26
C GLU A 529 -15.06 -20.58 29.95
N ILE A 530 -15.50 -21.77 29.53
CA ILE A 530 -15.17 -22.51 28.28
C ILE A 530 -14.21 -23.69 28.51
N LYS A 531 -14.81 -24.87 28.68
CA LYS A 531 -14.18 -26.20 28.65
C LYS A 531 -14.51 -26.91 27.32
N SER A 532 -13.60 -27.82 26.94
CA SER A 532 -13.62 -28.86 25.89
C SER A 532 -13.06 -28.48 24.50
N ASN A 533 -11.79 -28.85 24.30
CA ASN A 533 -11.11 -29.21 23.03
C ASN A 533 -11.28 -28.35 21.77
N LYS A 534 -11.54 -27.04 21.91
CA LYS A 534 -11.53 -26.09 20.79
C LYS A 534 -10.53 -24.98 21.10
N VAL A 535 -9.47 -24.86 20.31
CA VAL A 535 -8.56 -23.69 20.38
C VAL A 535 -9.44 -22.44 20.29
N THR A 536 -9.52 -21.69 21.39
CA THR A 536 -10.38 -20.52 21.46
C THR A 536 -9.71 -19.34 20.76
N ILE A 537 -10.50 -18.33 20.36
CA ILE A 537 -9.94 -17.05 19.86
C ILE A 537 -8.97 -16.46 20.88
N LYS A 538 -9.26 -16.63 22.17
CA LYS A 538 -8.43 -16.20 23.28
C LYS A 538 -7.07 -16.88 23.30
N ASP A 539 -7.03 -18.20 23.10
CA ASP A 539 -5.76 -18.94 23.02
C ASP A 539 -4.90 -18.46 21.84
N ARG A 540 -5.52 -18.15 20.69
CA ARG A 540 -4.82 -17.60 19.52
C ARG A 540 -4.24 -16.21 19.82
N VAL A 541 -5.04 -15.31 20.41
CA VAL A 541 -4.57 -13.98 20.80
C VAL A 541 -3.39 -14.07 21.77
N ASN A 542 -3.48 -14.92 22.80
CA ASN A 542 -2.39 -15.13 23.76
C ASN A 542 -1.12 -15.67 23.09
N LYS A 543 -1.24 -16.67 22.19
CA LYS A 543 -0.10 -17.19 21.42
C LYS A 543 0.56 -16.11 20.58
N ILE A 544 -0.24 -15.27 19.91
CA ILE A 544 0.27 -14.15 19.10
C ILE A 544 1.09 -13.20 19.97
N PHE A 545 0.58 -12.85 21.14
CA PHE A 545 1.28 -12.00 22.08
C PHE A 545 2.59 -12.64 22.57
N GLU A 546 2.58 -13.91 22.98
CA GLU A 546 3.80 -14.65 23.38
C GLU A 546 4.87 -14.67 22.27
N ARG A 547 4.46 -14.75 21.00
CA ARG A 547 5.38 -14.70 19.85
C ARG A 547 6.04 -13.33 19.68
N ILE A 548 5.26 -12.25 19.80
CA ILE A 548 5.77 -10.88 19.73
C ILE A 548 6.81 -10.64 20.84
N GLU A 549 6.54 -11.15 22.05
CA GLU A 549 7.43 -11.06 23.20
C GLU A 549 8.75 -11.82 22.98
N LYS A 550 8.70 -13.11 22.62
CA LYS A 550 9.89 -13.97 22.45
C LYS A 550 10.94 -13.43 21.48
N LYS A 551 10.54 -12.60 20.51
CA LYS A 551 11.43 -12.08 19.47
C LYS A 551 12.00 -10.68 19.76
N GLY A 552 11.64 -10.05 20.87
CA GLY A 552 11.99 -8.65 21.11
C GLY A 552 11.42 -7.72 20.03
N GLN A 553 10.34 -8.13 19.34
CA GLN A 553 9.67 -7.35 18.29
C GLN A 553 8.79 -6.25 18.86
N SER A 554 8.87 -6.02 20.16
CA SER A 554 8.20 -4.93 20.85
C SER A 554 8.64 -3.57 20.40
N ALA A 555 9.95 -3.41 20.18
CA ALA A 555 10.52 -2.21 19.61
C ALA A 555 9.84 -1.83 18.27
N TYR A 556 9.38 -2.82 17.50
CA TYR A 556 8.67 -2.55 16.26
C TYR A 556 7.28 -1.94 16.48
N PHE A 557 6.48 -2.51 17.39
CA PHE A 557 5.17 -1.96 17.71
C PHE A 557 5.28 -0.57 18.37
N GLU A 558 6.40 -0.28 19.03
CA GLU A 558 6.75 1.05 19.56
C GLU A 558 7.11 2.05 18.45
N GLU A 559 7.69 1.60 17.33
CA GLU A 559 8.00 2.45 16.16
C GLU A 559 6.80 2.70 15.24
N LEU A 560 5.78 1.84 15.28
CA LEU A 560 4.58 1.98 14.45
C LEU A 560 3.87 3.34 14.60
N PRO A 561 3.68 3.90 15.80
CA PRO A 561 3.20 5.28 15.98
C PRO A 561 4.04 6.34 15.25
N ASN A 562 5.35 6.13 15.11
CA ASN A 562 6.24 7.07 14.44
C ASN A 562 6.22 6.90 12.91
N SER A 563 5.71 5.77 12.40
CA SER A 563 5.43 5.56 10.97
C SER A 563 4.19 6.33 10.47
N LEU A 564 3.52 7.10 11.35
CA LEU A 564 2.36 7.95 11.09
C LEU A 564 2.63 9.20 10.24
N ASN A 565 3.56 9.14 9.27
CA ASN A 565 3.46 10.05 8.13
C ASN A 565 2.25 9.60 7.31
N ALA A 566 1.07 9.98 7.81
CA ALA A 566 -0.21 9.70 7.22
C ALA A 566 -0.26 10.42 5.86
N ASN A 567 0.04 9.69 4.79
CA ASN A 567 -0.28 10.18 3.45
C ASN A 567 -1.77 10.45 3.43
N ILE A 568 -2.10 11.70 3.17
CA ILE A 568 -3.47 12.09 3.01
C ILE A 568 -3.88 11.77 1.58
N TYR A 569 -4.88 10.90 1.42
CA TYR A 569 -5.39 10.55 0.11
C TYR A 569 -6.56 11.49 -0.24
N PRO A 570 -6.50 12.21 -1.39
CA PRO A 570 -7.63 12.99 -1.84
C PRO A 570 -8.76 12.06 -2.29
N ASN A 571 -9.96 12.29 -1.78
CA ASN A 571 -11.18 11.58 -2.20
C ASN A 571 -12.14 12.55 -2.91
N PHE A 572 -11.86 12.85 -4.18
CA PHE A 572 -12.67 13.76 -4.99
C PHE A 572 -14.12 13.31 -5.24
N SER A 573 -14.49 12.08 -4.85
CA SER A 573 -15.80 11.48 -5.15
C SER A 573 -16.91 11.87 -4.16
N ASN A 574 -16.57 12.27 -2.93
CA ASN A 574 -17.57 12.45 -1.87
C ASN A 574 -17.55 13.86 -1.25
N VAL A 575 -18.26 14.80 -1.88
CA VAL A 575 -18.47 16.18 -1.37
C VAL A 575 -19.64 16.24 -0.37
N ASN A 576 -20.42 15.16 -0.23
CA ASN A 576 -21.70 15.16 0.48
C ASN A 576 -21.58 15.27 2.00
N ASP A 577 -20.43 14.97 2.60
CA ASP A 577 -20.18 15.09 4.04
C ASP A 577 -19.61 16.45 4.46
N HIS A 578 -19.43 17.37 3.50
CA HIS A 578 -18.80 18.67 3.75
C HIS A 578 -19.83 19.77 4.07
N ILE A 579 -19.43 20.76 4.89
CA ILE A 579 -20.17 22.02 5.06
C ILE A 579 -20.25 22.85 3.77
N PHE A 580 -19.64 22.36 2.68
CA PHE A 580 -19.44 23.03 1.41
C PHE A 580 -19.95 22.22 0.21
N LYS A 581 -21.18 21.70 0.28
CA LYS A 581 -21.79 20.92 -0.80
C LYS A 581 -21.79 21.61 -2.18
N ASN A 582 -21.69 22.94 -2.21
CA ASN A 582 -21.77 23.76 -3.43
C ASN A 582 -20.42 24.37 -3.88
N LEU A 583 -19.28 23.96 -3.31
CA LEU A 583 -17.99 24.47 -3.78
C LEU A 583 -17.63 23.88 -5.15
N ALA A 584 -17.03 24.72 -5.99
CA ALA A 584 -16.46 24.28 -7.26
C ALA A 584 -15.36 23.24 -7.00
N LYS A 585 -15.29 22.19 -7.84
CA LYS A 585 -14.25 21.15 -7.75
C LYS A 585 -12.83 21.73 -7.75
N SER A 586 -12.64 22.89 -8.39
CA SER A 586 -11.36 23.63 -8.42
C SER A 586 -10.88 24.15 -7.06
N SER A 587 -11.75 24.21 -6.05
CA SER A 587 -11.37 24.58 -4.68
C SER A 587 -10.83 23.39 -3.87
N ILE A 588 -11.00 22.16 -4.38
CA ILE A 588 -10.40 20.97 -3.79
C ILE A 588 -8.97 20.89 -4.29
N ILE A 589 -8.04 20.90 -3.34
CA ILE A 589 -6.61 20.79 -3.62
C ILE A 589 -6.08 19.46 -3.11
N CYS A 590 -5.05 18.93 -3.76
CA CYS A 590 -4.31 17.79 -3.23
C CYS A 590 -3.73 18.18 -1.85
N THR A 591 -3.80 17.30 -0.86
CA THR A 591 -3.51 17.71 0.51
C THR A 591 -2.03 18.00 0.76
N ASP A 592 -1.12 17.33 0.05
CA ASP A 592 0.31 17.67 0.10
C ASP A 592 0.57 19.07 -0.49
N LEU A 593 -0.18 19.42 -1.54
CA LEU A 593 -0.22 20.77 -2.10
C LEU A 593 -0.85 21.77 -1.12
N ALA A 594 -1.84 21.37 -0.31
CA ALA A 594 -2.41 22.22 0.73
C ALA A 594 -1.39 22.58 1.80
N LEU A 595 -0.66 21.59 2.31
CA LEU A 595 0.42 21.82 3.29
C LEU A 595 1.52 22.69 2.71
N PHE A 596 1.88 22.51 1.43
CA PHE A 596 2.81 23.39 0.73
C PHE A 596 2.25 24.81 0.51
N HIS A 597 0.97 24.94 0.15
CA HIS A 597 0.30 26.23 -0.01
C HIS A 597 0.19 27.02 1.30
N LEU A 598 0.04 26.35 2.45
CA LEU A 598 0.14 27.00 3.78
C LEU A 598 1.47 27.75 3.91
N LYS A 599 2.57 27.16 3.44
CA LYS A 599 3.91 27.73 3.53
C LYS A 599 4.07 29.01 2.71
N LYS A 600 3.48 29.04 1.50
CA LYS A 600 3.75 30.08 0.49
C LYS A 600 2.77 31.25 0.53
N ILE A 601 1.50 31.01 0.83
CA ILE A 601 0.43 32.00 0.60
C ILE A 601 -0.09 32.62 1.91
N GLY A 602 -0.12 31.87 3.01
CA GLY A 602 -0.82 32.29 4.22
C GLY A 602 -0.08 33.32 5.06
N VAL A 603 1.23 33.17 5.20
CA VAL A 603 2.03 33.87 6.23
C VAL A 603 2.44 35.29 5.83
N GLU A 604 2.47 35.62 4.53
CA GLU A 604 3.01 36.91 4.08
C GLU A 604 2.14 38.12 4.39
N ASN A 605 0.83 37.92 4.60
CA ASN A 605 -0.15 39.00 4.73
C ASN A 605 -1.07 38.89 5.96
N CYS A 606 -0.72 38.05 6.94
CA CYS A 606 -1.52 37.85 8.15
C CYS A 606 -0.74 38.22 9.42
N ASN A 607 -1.42 38.88 10.36
CA ASN A 607 -0.90 39.10 11.70
C ASN A 607 -1.42 38.06 12.71
N THR A 608 -2.47 37.29 12.37
CA THR A 608 -3.10 36.32 13.27
C THR A 608 -3.43 35.01 12.56
N ILE A 609 -3.19 33.88 13.26
CA ILE A 609 -3.56 32.54 12.80
C ILE A 609 -4.55 31.89 13.78
N PHE A 610 -5.63 31.31 13.24
CA PHE A 610 -6.55 30.44 13.97
C PHE A 610 -6.44 29.02 13.44
N MET A 611 -6.15 28.04 14.29
CA MET A 611 -5.85 26.68 13.85
C MET A 611 -6.53 25.60 14.69
N VAL A 612 -6.97 24.54 14.01
CA VAL A 612 -7.37 23.26 14.61
C VAL A 612 -6.52 22.16 13.96
N SER A 613 -5.62 21.53 14.71
CA SER A 613 -4.60 20.60 14.17
C SER A 613 -4.32 19.38 15.07
N ASP A 614 -4.16 18.18 14.48
CA ASP A 614 -4.01 16.91 15.22
C ASP A 614 -2.85 16.88 16.23
N LYS A 615 -1.80 17.67 16.00
CA LYS A 615 -0.58 17.66 16.85
C LYS A 615 0.07 19.04 16.99
N GLY A 616 -0.50 20.08 16.38
CA GLY A 616 0.22 21.35 16.18
C GLY A 616 1.52 21.23 15.37
N ALA A 617 1.85 20.04 14.84
CA ALA A 617 3.10 19.74 14.13
C ALA A 617 3.29 20.66 12.92
N ILE A 618 2.20 20.94 12.21
CA ILE A 618 2.14 21.93 11.15
C ILE A 618 2.74 23.27 11.59
N ILE A 619 2.45 23.74 12.82
CA ILE A 619 2.98 25.01 13.33
C ILE A 619 4.47 24.89 13.67
N GLN A 620 4.92 23.75 14.20
CA GLN A 620 6.35 23.53 14.44
C GLN A 620 7.15 23.54 13.14
N ASP A 621 6.59 22.97 12.08
CA ASP A 621 7.21 22.98 10.74
C ASP A 621 7.28 24.40 10.14
N PHE A 622 6.47 25.33 10.64
CA PHE A 622 6.41 26.73 10.20
C PHE A 622 6.92 27.73 11.26
N LYS A 623 7.59 27.25 12.31
CA LYS A 623 7.91 28.06 13.48
C LYS A 623 8.66 29.35 13.10
N LEU A 624 9.69 29.25 12.26
CA LEU A 624 10.54 30.39 11.88
C LEU A 624 9.79 31.41 11.01
N GLU A 625 9.02 30.93 10.02
CA GLU A 625 8.23 31.80 9.14
C GLU A 625 7.08 32.48 9.90
N ILE A 626 6.47 31.78 10.85
CA ILE A 626 5.39 32.30 11.70
C ILE A 626 5.93 33.32 12.71
N GLU A 627 7.01 33.02 13.42
CA GLU A 627 7.56 33.90 14.45
C GLU A 627 8.04 35.26 13.90
N SER A 628 8.40 35.31 12.62
CA SER A 628 8.84 36.56 11.96
C SER A 628 7.71 37.46 11.45
N LYS A 629 6.48 36.94 11.29
CA LYS A 629 5.40 37.64 10.57
C LYS A 629 4.05 37.64 11.30
N VAL A 630 3.79 36.63 12.13
CA VAL A 630 2.52 36.44 12.84
C VAL A 630 2.65 36.99 14.26
N ILE A 631 1.80 37.96 14.58
CA ILE A 631 1.76 38.59 15.89
C ILE A 631 1.09 37.68 16.91
N LYS A 632 0.04 36.92 16.53
CA LYS A 632 -0.73 36.09 17.47
C LYS A 632 -1.23 34.80 16.85
N GLY A 633 -1.26 33.72 17.63
CA GLY A 633 -1.81 32.43 17.20
C GLY A 633 -2.74 31.81 18.21
N TYR A 634 -3.82 31.19 17.74
CA TYR A 634 -4.75 30.42 18.57
C TYR A 634 -4.90 29.02 18.00
N VAL A 635 -4.46 28.02 18.76
CA VAL A 635 -4.32 26.65 18.30
C VAL A 635 -5.10 25.70 19.19
N VAL A 636 -6.18 25.14 18.65
CA VAL A 636 -6.75 23.91 19.19
C VAL A 636 -5.91 22.76 18.69
N TYR A 637 -5.39 21.95 19.61
CA TYR A 637 -4.64 20.75 19.24
C TYR A 637 -5.25 19.51 19.86
N SER A 638 -5.11 18.38 19.17
CA SER A 638 -5.53 17.10 19.73
C SER A 638 -4.57 16.67 20.83
N GLU A 639 -5.08 16.54 22.06
CA GLU A 639 -4.39 15.89 23.15
C GLU A 639 -4.27 14.40 22.83
N ASN A 640 -3.05 13.98 22.52
CA ASN A 640 -2.70 12.59 22.30
C ASN A 640 -1.65 12.24 23.34
N HIS A 641 -1.94 11.28 24.22
CA HIS A 641 -1.17 11.00 25.44
C HIS A 641 0.33 10.72 25.23
N ASN A 642 0.76 10.46 23.99
CA ASN A 642 2.12 10.01 23.66
C ASN A 642 2.95 11.05 22.88
N VAL A 643 2.39 12.23 22.57
CA VAL A 643 3.13 13.29 21.87
C VAL A 643 3.32 14.44 22.85
N GLY A 644 4.58 14.83 23.08
CA GLY A 644 4.89 15.95 23.96
C GLY A 644 4.06 17.17 23.59
N GLN A 645 3.66 17.95 24.61
CA GLN A 645 2.96 19.21 24.39
C GLN A 645 3.72 20.03 23.35
N PRO A 646 3.02 20.74 22.45
CA PRO A 646 3.68 21.63 21.50
C PRO A 646 4.66 22.51 22.26
N LYS A 647 5.94 22.55 21.83
CA LYS A 647 6.90 23.47 22.42
C LYS A 647 6.32 24.87 22.28
N SER A 648 6.30 25.65 23.36
CA SER A 648 5.75 27.00 23.34
C SER A 648 6.40 27.79 22.21
N ILE A 649 5.55 28.35 21.35
CA ILE A 649 5.91 29.34 20.35
C ILE A 649 5.44 30.67 20.93
N ASN A 650 6.32 31.67 20.94
CA ASN A 650 5.97 32.96 21.50
C ASN A 650 4.74 33.52 20.76
N ASN A 651 3.80 34.09 21.51
CA ASN A 651 2.54 34.64 21.02
C ASN A 651 1.49 33.63 20.51
N PHE A 652 1.70 32.34 20.74
CA PHE A 652 0.71 31.30 20.42
C PHE A 652 0.06 30.74 21.69
N GLU A 653 -1.27 30.71 21.69
CA GLU A 653 -2.06 30.06 22.71
C GLU A 653 -2.48 28.67 22.23
N PHE A 654 -2.10 27.64 22.99
CA PHE A 654 -2.40 26.25 22.69
C PHE A 654 -3.42 25.70 23.67
N VAL A 655 -4.47 25.09 23.16
CA VAL A 655 -5.55 24.51 23.97
C VAL A 655 -5.79 23.06 23.55
N PRO A 656 -5.60 22.09 24.46
CA PRO A 656 -5.82 20.69 24.17
C PRO A 656 -7.31 20.39 24.01
N MET A 657 -7.62 19.46 23.13
CA MET A 657 -8.93 18.84 23.00
C MET A 657 -8.76 17.35 22.73
N PRO A 658 -9.67 16.46 23.15
CA PRO A 658 -9.51 15.04 22.86
C PRO A 658 -9.49 14.75 21.36
N PHE A 659 -8.60 13.88 20.91
CA PHE A 659 -8.44 13.55 19.49
C PHE A 659 -9.75 13.11 18.81
N TYR A 660 -10.64 12.44 19.54
CA TYR A 660 -11.90 11.90 19.00
C TYR A 660 -12.96 12.98 18.72
N ASP A 661 -12.79 14.18 19.26
CA ASP A 661 -13.58 15.37 18.94
C ASP A 661 -12.88 16.25 17.88
N HIS A 662 -11.69 15.86 17.44
CA HIS A 662 -10.82 16.59 16.55
C HIS A 662 -11.03 16.23 15.05
N SER A 663 -12.29 16.23 14.60
CA SER A 663 -12.66 15.78 13.24
C SER A 663 -12.63 16.86 12.15
N ARG A 664 -12.45 18.14 12.50
CA ARG A 664 -12.36 19.24 11.55
C ARG A 664 -11.02 19.92 11.73
N HIS A 665 -10.27 20.00 10.65
CA HIS A 665 -8.96 20.62 10.65
C HIS A 665 -9.04 21.88 9.82
N MET A 666 -8.47 22.94 10.35
CA MET A 666 -8.49 24.22 9.67
C MET A 666 -7.31 25.07 10.06
N THR A 667 -6.90 25.92 9.14
CA THR A 667 -5.97 27.02 9.37
C THR A 667 -6.58 28.24 8.69
N LEU A 668 -6.93 29.25 9.47
CA LEU A 668 -7.39 30.54 8.96
C LEU A 668 -6.28 31.57 9.15
N PHE A 669 -6.03 32.33 8.09
CA PHE A 669 -5.10 33.45 8.09
C PHE A 669 -5.88 34.75 8.10
N ALA A 670 -5.62 35.61 9.08
CA ALA A 670 -6.36 36.85 9.26
C ALA A 670 -5.47 38.01 9.71
N ASN A 671 -5.95 39.23 9.47
CA ASN A 671 -5.50 40.43 10.14
C ASN A 671 -6.52 40.83 11.20
N VAL A 672 -6.12 40.79 12.46
CA VAL A 672 -6.91 41.22 13.60
C VAL A 672 -6.42 42.59 14.02
N ASN A 673 -7.30 43.59 13.94
CA ASN A 673 -7.06 44.96 14.37
C ASN A 673 -8.19 45.38 15.30
N GLY A 674 -7.99 45.19 16.61
CA GLY A 674 -9.05 45.32 17.61
C GLY A 674 -10.17 44.31 17.37
N ASP A 675 -11.41 44.77 17.28
CA ASP A 675 -12.59 43.93 17.05
C ASP A 675 -12.77 43.50 15.58
N ASN A 676 -12.00 44.07 14.65
CA ASN A 676 -12.14 43.77 13.24
C ASN A 676 -11.21 42.61 12.83
N ILE A 677 -11.81 41.53 12.31
CA ILE A 677 -11.09 40.36 11.80
C ILE A 677 -11.25 40.30 10.29
N ASP A 678 -10.15 40.56 9.59
CA ASP A 678 -10.09 40.46 8.13
C ASP A 678 -9.46 39.12 7.69
N PHE A 679 -10.28 38.20 7.21
CA PHE A 679 -9.82 36.88 6.75
C PHE A 679 -9.28 36.94 5.33
N HIS A 680 -8.05 36.49 5.13
CA HIS A 680 -7.42 36.42 3.81
C HIS A 680 -7.67 35.09 3.12
N SER A 681 -7.39 34.00 3.84
CA SER A 681 -7.48 32.67 3.30
C SER A 681 -7.68 31.62 4.38
N CYS A 682 -8.09 30.43 3.95
CA CYS A 682 -8.22 29.28 4.81
C CYS A 682 -7.87 28.00 4.07
N ILE A 683 -7.26 27.06 4.78
CA ILE A 683 -7.28 25.65 4.42
C ILE A 683 -8.15 24.91 5.40
N TYR A 684 -9.08 24.11 4.90
CA TYR A 684 -9.99 23.30 5.69
C TYR A 684 -10.04 21.88 5.15
N PHE A 685 -10.09 20.90 6.04
CA PHE A 685 -10.47 19.54 5.69
C PHE A 685 -11.24 18.87 6.82
N TYR A 686 -12.11 17.94 6.44
CA TYR A 686 -12.78 17.07 7.39
C TYR A 686 -12.07 15.72 7.46
N LYS A 687 -11.79 15.26 8.68
CA LYS A 687 -11.18 13.97 8.98
C LYS A 687 -12.13 13.16 9.86
N LYS A 688 -12.70 12.09 9.31
CA LYS A 688 -13.54 11.17 10.08
C LYS A 688 -12.64 10.24 10.91
N GLY A 689 -12.55 10.49 12.21
CA GLY A 689 -11.72 9.70 13.12
C GLY A 689 -10.25 9.71 12.73
N PHE A 690 -9.65 8.52 12.57
CA PHE A 690 -8.27 8.36 12.09
C PHE A 690 -8.17 8.15 10.57
N SER A 691 -9.24 8.41 9.81
CA SER A 691 -9.17 8.28 8.35
C SER A 691 -8.09 9.20 7.77
N ASN A 692 -7.25 8.64 6.92
CA ASN A 692 -6.27 9.42 6.15
C ASN A 692 -6.84 9.90 4.80
N ASN A 693 -8.10 9.58 4.50
CA ASN A 693 -8.77 10.06 3.30
C ASN A 693 -9.40 11.42 3.62
N VAL A 694 -8.71 12.52 3.31
CA VAL A 694 -9.25 13.86 3.53
C VAL A 694 -9.14 14.72 2.27
N ASN A 695 -10.16 15.54 2.06
CA ASN A 695 -10.22 16.51 0.98
C ASN A 695 -9.87 17.89 1.52
N ALA A 696 -8.65 18.34 1.26
CA ALA A 696 -8.27 19.71 1.56
C ALA A 696 -8.98 20.68 0.61
N ILE A 697 -9.53 21.73 1.20
CA ILE A 697 -10.18 22.82 0.50
C ILE A 697 -9.41 24.09 0.81
N TYR A 698 -9.02 24.80 -0.24
CA TYR A 698 -8.50 26.15 -0.13
C TYR A 698 -9.59 27.17 -0.43
N LEU A 699 -9.69 28.16 0.44
CA LEU A 699 -10.63 29.28 0.33
C LEU A 699 -9.85 30.58 0.43
N ASN A 700 -10.24 31.57 -0.36
CA ASN A 700 -9.67 32.91 -0.30
C ASN A 700 -10.76 33.97 -0.19
N LYS A 701 -10.37 35.15 0.29
CA LYS A 701 -11.30 36.27 0.55
C LYS A 701 -12.09 36.67 -0.69
N GLU A 702 -11.40 36.76 -1.83
CA GLU A 702 -11.96 37.22 -3.12
C GLU A 702 -13.15 36.37 -3.57
N ARG A 703 -13.09 35.05 -3.37
CA ARG A 703 -14.10 34.12 -3.86
C ARG A 703 -15.01 33.59 -2.76
N ASN A 704 -14.57 33.64 -1.50
CA ASN A 704 -15.15 32.83 -0.42
C ASN A 704 -15.33 33.58 0.91
N SER A 705 -15.48 34.90 0.90
CA SER A 705 -15.66 35.73 2.12
C SER A 705 -16.70 35.16 3.12
N SER A 706 -17.88 34.74 2.65
CA SER A 706 -18.92 34.15 3.51
C SER A 706 -18.51 32.80 4.10
N SER A 707 -17.85 31.95 3.32
CA SER A 707 -17.34 30.65 3.76
C SER A 707 -16.25 30.81 4.83
N LEU A 708 -15.36 31.80 4.70
CA LEU A 708 -14.31 32.08 5.69
C LEU A 708 -14.91 32.43 7.06
N LYS A 709 -15.96 33.27 7.09
CA LYS A 709 -16.69 33.59 8.34
C LYS A 709 -17.34 32.36 8.97
N ASN A 710 -17.91 31.46 8.16
CA ASN A 710 -18.51 30.21 8.65
C ASN A 710 -17.46 29.26 9.25
N ILE A 711 -16.28 29.18 8.64
CA ILE A 711 -15.17 28.39 9.20
C ILE A 711 -14.70 29.01 10.50
N TYR A 712 -14.58 30.33 10.59
CA TYR A 712 -14.21 30.99 11.83
C TYR A 712 -15.19 30.69 12.97
N GLY A 713 -16.51 30.72 12.71
CA GLY A 713 -17.50 30.28 13.68
C GLY A 713 -17.33 28.81 14.10
N THR A 714 -16.91 27.95 13.18
CA THR A 714 -16.55 26.55 13.50
C THR A 714 -15.30 26.49 14.38
N PHE A 715 -14.26 27.28 14.09
CA PHE A 715 -13.07 27.39 14.93
C PHE A 715 -13.43 27.82 16.36
N LEU A 716 -14.24 28.86 16.53
CA LEU A 716 -14.67 29.32 17.87
C LEU A 716 -15.39 28.22 18.65
N THR A 717 -16.21 27.42 17.98
CA THR A 717 -16.86 26.25 18.61
C THR A 717 -15.84 25.24 19.12
N TYR A 718 -14.78 24.97 18.33
CA TYR A 718 -13.69 24.08 18.73
C TYR A 718 -12.87 24.67 19.87
N TRP A 719 -12.55 25.96 19.81
CA TRP A 719 -11.84 26.68 20.85
C TRP A 719 -12.56 26.57 22.20
N MET A 720 -13.86 26.85 22.21
CA MET A 720 -14.68 26.76 23.43
C MET A 720 -14.76 25.32 23.98
N LYS A 721 -14.85 24.30 23.11
CA LYS A 721 -14.79 22.90 23.53
C LYS A 721 -13.44 22.56 24.16
N ALA A 722 -12.35 22.99 23.54
CA ALA A 722 -10.99 22.77 24.01
C ALA A 722 -10.76 23.44 25.37
N GLU A 723 -11.17 24.70 25.54
CA GLU A 723 -11.05 25.43 26.80
C GLU A 723 -11.91 24.79 27.90
N TYR A 724 -13.12 24.33 27.57
CA TYR A 724 -13.92 23.55 28.49
C TYR A 724 -13.19 22.25 28.90
N TYR A 725 -12.67 21.51 27.92
CA TYR A 725 -11.96 20.26 28.21
C TYR A 725 -10.72 20.50 29.09
N LYS A 726 -9.91 21.52 28.79
CA LYS A 726 -8.77 21.97 29.60
C LYS A 726 -9.18 22.30 31.04
N ALA A 727 -10.33 22.93 31.23
CA ALA A 727 -10.84 23.30 32.57
C ALA A 727 -11.40 22.12 33.36
N PHE A 728 -11.99 21.11 32.70
CA PHE A 728 -12.79 20.07 33.38
C PHE A 728 -12.28 18.63 33.18
N GLY A 729 -11.23 18.42 32.38
CA GLY A 729 -10.67 17.11 32.05
C GLY A 729 -11.61 16.19 31.26
N SER A 730 -12.79 16.68 30.87
CA SER A 730 -13.81 15.92 30.16
C SER A 730 -14.71 16.87 29.37
N LEU A 731 -15.20 16.43 28.21
CA LEU A 731 -16.23 17.15 27.47
C LEU A 731 -17.62 16.81 28.05
N PRO A 732 -18.55 17.77 28.10
CA PRO A 732 -19.89 17.50 28.60
C PRO A 732 -20.56 16.50 27.65
N TYR A 733 -21.23 15.50 28.22
CA TYR A 733 -21.99 14.53 27.45
C TYR A 733 -23.23 15.22 26.88
N ILE A 734 -23.27 15.41 25.56
CA ILE A 734 -24.36 16.07 24.84
C ILE A 734 -25.20 14.96 24.22
N LYS A 735 -26.34 14.65 24.83
CA LYS A 735 -27.24 13.56 24.42
C LYS A 735 -28.17 14.01 23.29
N ASP A 736 -28.50 15.29 23.23
CA ASP A 736 -29.36 15.90 22.21
C ASP A 736 -28.85 17.29 21.75
N LYS A 737 -29.23 17.72 20.53
CA LYS A 737 -29.02 19.10 20.03
C LYS A 737 -29.59 20.17 20.96
N ASN A 738 -30.60 19.85 21.77
CA ASN A 738 -31.15 20.76 22.77
C ASN A 738 -30.20 20.98 23.97
N ASP A 739 -29.36 19.99 24.31
CA ASP A 739 -28.30 20.15 25.31
C ASP A 739 -27.25 21.14 24.83
N ILE A 740 -26.95 21.20 23.52
CA ILE A 740 -26.06 22.23 22.95
C ILE A 740 -26.67 23.63 23.15
N LYS A 741 -27.97 23.78 22.89
CA LYS A 741 -28.68 25.06 23.10
C LYS A 741 -28.68 25.47 24.57
N GLN A 742 -28.85 24.53 25.51
CA GLN A 742 -28.80 24.82 26.95
C GLN A 742 -27.37 25.07 27.47
N ILE A 743 -26.38 24.31 27.00
CA ILE A 743 -24.97 24.43 27.44
C ILE A 743 -24.35 25.72 26.89
N TYR A 744 -24.69 26.11 25.67
CA TYR A 744 -24.07 27.25 24.99
C TYR A 744 -24.98 28.47 24.83
N ASN A 745 -26.27 28.41 25.19
CA ASN A 745 -27.23 29.52 25.03
C ASN A 745 -27.24 30.14 23.62
N ILE A 746 -26.87 29.36 22.59
CA ILE A 746 -26.85 29.82 21.20
C ILE A 746 -28.23 29.54 20.59
N ASN A 747 -29.00 30.60 20.30
CA ASN A 747 -30.19 30.51 19.47
C ASN A 747 -29.77 30.57 17.98
N PRO A 748 -29.86 29.49 17.19
CA PRO A 748 -29.44 29.52 15.78
C PRO A 748 -30.30 30.46 14.92
N ASN A 749 -31.52 30.77 15.38
CA ASN A 749 -32.48 31.57 14.64
C ASN A 749 -32.36 33.09 14.91
N SER A 750 -31.47 33.53 15.81
CA SER A 750 -31.17 34.96 15.99
C SER A 750 -30.08 35.47 15.05
N VAL A 751 -29.47 34.61 14.22
CA VAL A 751 -28.59 35.01 13.13
C VAL A 751 -29.43 35.28 11.88
N LYS A 752 -30.27 36.33 11.92
CA LYS A 752 -30.77 36.94 10.69
C LYS A 752 -29.60 37.66 10.03
N THR A 753 -29.35 37.31 8.77
CA THR A 753 -28.22 37.68 7.90
C THR A 753 -28.14 39.16 7.50
N SER A 754 -28.62 40.09 8.33
CA SER A 754 -28.50 41.53 8.09
C SER A 754 -27.85 42.20 9.29
N LYS A 755 -26.55 42.52 9.15
CA LYS A 755 -25.64 43.14 10.14
C LYS A 755 -25.02 42.16 11.15
N LEU A 756 -24.05 41.38 10.67
CA LEU A 756 -23.05 40.76 11.54
C LEU A 756 -21.96 41.81 11.87
N SER A 757 -22.05 42.43 13.03
CA SER A 757 -20.86 42.91 13.75
C SER A 757 -20.16 41.68 14.39
N PRO A 758 -18.82 41.60 14.41
CA PRO A 758 -18.12 40.56 15.15
C PRO A 758 -18.50 40.66 16.64
N LEU A 759 -18.72 39.52 17.30
CA LEU A 759 -18.74 39.47 18.76
C LEU A 759 -17.39 39.99 19.27
N LYS A 760 -17.41 40.95 20.20
CA LYS A 760 -16.18 41.55 20.73
C LYS A 760 -15.35 40.51 21.47
N GLU A 761 -14.02 40.62 21.43
CA GLU A 761 -13.13 39.75 22.23
C GLU A 761 -13.49 39.83 23.72
N SER A 762 -13.94 41.00 24.18
CA SER A 762 -14.47 41.21 25.52
C SER A 762 -15.77 40.46 25.79
N GLU A 763 -16.66 40.33 24.81
CA GLU A 763 -17.93 39.61 24.95
C GLU A 763 -17.71 38.09 24.97
N ILE A 764 -16.77 37.58 24.18
CA ILE A 764 -16.36 36.17 24.21
C ILE A 764 -15.68 35.85 25.55
N ASN A 765 -14.76 36.69 26.01
CA ASN A 765 -14.09 36.52 27.30
C ASN A 765 -15.05 36.66 28.50
N GLN A 766 -16.01 37.59 28.43
CA GLN A 766 -17.06 37.75 29.44
C GLN A 766 -18.03 36.55 29.42
N PHE A 767 -18.37 36.03 28.24
CA PHE A 767 -19.21 34.85 28.07
C PHE A 767 -18.52 33.59 28.63
N ILE A 768 -17.23 33.41 28.35
CA ILE A 768 -16.41 32.32 28.90
C ILE A 768 -16.29 32.45 30.42
N LYS A 769 -15.99 33.65 30.96
CA LYS A 769 -16.00 33.91 32.42
C LYS A 769 -17.36 33.58 33.04
N ASN A 770 -18.46 34.01 32.42
CA ASN A 770 -19.81 33.77 32.94
C ASN A 770 -20.19 32.27 32.91
N LEU A 771 -19.76 31.52 31.90
CA LEU A 771 -19.96 30.06 31.81
C LEU A 771 -19.18 29.31 32.88
N ILE A 772 -17.91 29.67 33.09
CA ILE A 772 -17.05 29.08 34.12
C ILE A 772 -17.63 29.37 35.52
N ILE A 773 -18.02 30.62 35.77
CA ILE A 773 -18.60 31.06 37.05
C ILE A 773 -19.95 30.38 37.34
N LYS A 774 -20.88 30.31 36.38
CA LYS A 774 -22.20 29.65 36.59
C LYS A 774 -22.06 28.17 36.93
N LYS A 775 -21.09 27.47 36.36
CA LYS A 775 -20.86 26.04 36.65
C LYS A 775 -20.12 25.80 37.95
N TYR A 776 -19.17 26.67 38.31
CA TYR A 776 -18.49 26.61 39.60
C TYR A 776 -19.45 26.85 40.78
N ILE A 777 -20.39 27.80 40.61
CA ILE A 777 -21.46 28.08 41.58
C ILE A 777 -22.42 26.87 41.70
N ASN A 778 -22.83 26.26 40.59
CA ASN A 778 -23.74 25.10 40.64
C ASN A 778 -23.08 23.80 41.14
N LYS A 779 -21.75 23.65 41.06
CA LYS A 779 -21.02 22.50 41.64
C LYS A 779 -20.82 22.66 43.15
N LYS A 780 -20.64 23.90 43.64
CA LYS A 780 -20.62 24.22 45.08
C LYS A 780 -22.00 24.17 45.75
N ALA A 781 -23.07 24.22 44.97
CA ALA A 781 -24.45 24.06 45.45
C ALA A 781 -24.95 22.60 45.40
N ARG A 782 -24.13 21.65 44.92
CA ARG A 782 -24.46 20.22 44.81
C ARG A 782 -23.53 19.28 45.59
N ASN A 783 -22.46 19.83 46.17
CA ASN A 783 -21.76 19.26 47.32
C ASN A 783 -22.24 20.00 48.55
#